data_AF-A0A369GTK4-F1
#
_entry.id   AF-A0A369GTK4-F1
#
_cell.length_a   1.000
_cell.length_b   1.000
_cell.length_c   1.000
_cell.angle_alpha   90.00
_cell.angle_beta   90.00
_cell.angle_gamma   90.00
#
_symmetry.space_group_name_H-M   'P 1'
#
loop_
_entity.id
_entity.type
_entity.pdbx_description
1 polymer ?
#
loop_
_entity_poly.entity_id
_entity_poly.type
_entity_poly.pdbx_seq_one_letter_code
_entity_poly.pdbx_strand_id
1 'polypeptide(L)'
;MKLLPLLRQNSGFIDAYDPSVKYDYVIVGSGAGGGPLAARLANYGHKVLLIEAGDDQTETYHYQVPGLNLRASEHASMAWNYYVNHYSDVERQKTDSKMTWTTPSGHHYVGSDPPRGSTPKGILYPRAGTLGGCTAHNAMITVYPGRGDWDYIARLTGDSTWAADKMRAYFERLERKTYPLGLPSGHGFTGWLTTSLTNLGFVVQDPKFEAMVLSAASAAGRGVEKLISGVPGLAGVLGRDLNSDLPGRDLQKGPFQIPLAINNGYRSGPRDALMQVVGARNHQLDILLNTFVTRLLFDETRPAGTRPKVVGVEYIRGKSLYRADPRASNSKGTPRPSGKIMAPQVIISAGSFNTPQLLKLSGIGPRAELERLGIPVRVDLPGVGTNMQDRYETTIVAENPSNFILTEKCTWLDSPSDPCLAKWKSVLPSLFMRGGYTSNGIALGVLMKSSVAESDAADLLISGAPAAFTGYYPGYSVNVTQESRQWTWIVLKAQTRNRGGTVQLRSKDPFDTPIINFNYFDTGNNSNGEAELDAQAMVDGMNWARKAVANNFRFPGFFREVWPGSEAQTDEQMKDWVEKEAWGHHACCTAPIGAADDVNAVLDSKFRVRGVDNLRVVDASIFPKIPGYFIVLPIYMISEKAADTIHVDDVVNQPVEWTPRGSTDDLSQRGSRKSDWGDTQGSEQSASDDDWAPRGSSDDLAGRLGMQKSSGQQSSQQPLQSRDKGPIGVMDWMPRGSVEDISHRYGW
;
A
#
# COMPACT_ATOMS: atom_id res chain seq x y z
N MET A 1 54.52 -4.62 13.27
CA MET A 1 54.08 -6.03 13.11
C MET A 1 52.84 -6.21 13.95
N LYS A 2 51.69 -6.71 13.52
CA LYS A 2 51.10 -7.06 12.23
C LYS A 2 49.68 -7.52 12.62
N LEU A 3 48.65 -7.03 11.92
CA LEU A 3 47.35 -7.68 11.68
C LEU A 3 46.47 -8.06 12.88
N LEU A 4 45.45 -7.24 13.12
CA LEU A 4 44.08 -7.73 13.31
C LEU A 4 43.24 -7.09 12.20
N PRO A 5 42.90 -7.82 11.11
CA PRO A 5 41.78 -7.38 10.30
C PRO A 5 40.54 -7.56 11.15
N LEU A 6 39.82 -6.45 11.34
CA LEU A 6 38.42 -6.44 11.77
C LEU A 6 37.69 -7.54 11.01
N LEU A 7 37.25 -8.56 11.73
CA LEU A 7 36.12 -9.36 11.30
C LEU A 7 34.96 -8.38 11.18
N ARG A 8 34.70 -7.84 9.97
CA ARG A 8 33.36 -7.37 9.62
C ARG A 8 32.46 -8.56 9.92
N GLN A 9 31.76 -8.54 11.06
CA GLN A 9 30.64 -9.43 11.23
C GLN A 9 29.71 -9.13 10.07
N ASN A 10 29.45 -10.15 9.27
CA ASN A 10 28.81 -10.12 7.96
C ASN A 10 27.31 -9.76 8.07
N SER A 11 26.93 -8.81 8.93
CA SER A 11 25.54 -8.46 9.19
C SER A 11 24.99 -7.45 8.18
N GLY A 12 25.84 -6.76 7.41
CA GLY A 12 25.46 -5.64 6.51
C GLY A 12 24.76 -4.45 7.19
N PHE A 13 24.55 -4.49 8.51
CA PHE A 13 24.18 -3.33 9.31
C PHE A 13 25.45 -2.70 9.86
N ILE A 14 25.65 -1.41 9.59
CA ILE A 14 26.85 -0.68 9.99
C ILE A 14 26.55 0.32 11.10
N ASP A 15 27.45 0.38 12.08
CA ASP A 15 27.36 1.32 13.19
C ASP A 15 27.87 2.72 12.84
N ALA A 16 28.57 2.91 11.75
CA ALA A 16 29.02 4.23 11.31
C ALA A 16 29.39 4.17 9.84
N TYR A 17 29.24 5.29 9.14
CA TYR A 17 29.77 5.45 7.80
C TYR A 17 31.31 5.48 7.83
N ASP A 18 31.95 4.62 7.05
CA ASP A 18 33.40 4.61 6.82
C ASP A 18 33.72 5.38 5.52
N PRO A 19 34.35 6.56 5.57
CA PRO A 19 34.67 7.37 4.40
C PRO A 19 35.64 6.72 3.39
N SER A 20 36.34 5.65 3.80
CA SER A 20 37.22 4.87 2.92
C SER A 20 36.42 3.96 1.98
N VAL A 21 35.20 3.58 2.36
CA VAL A 21 34.29 2.79 1.52
C VAL A 21 33.67 3.70 0.47
N LYS A 22 33.82 3.33 -0.80
CA LYS A 22 33.16 3.98 -1.92
C LYS A 22 31.90 3.24 -2.29
N TYR A 23 30.77 3.92 -2.20
CA TYR A 23 29.48 3.44 -2.67
C TYR A 23 29.17 4.04 -4.04
N ASP A 24 28.51 3.27 -4.88
CA ASP A 24 27.98 3.72 -6.16
C ASP A 24 26.67 4.50 -5.93
N TYR A 25 25.86 4.04 -4.97
CA TYR A 25 24.60 4.69 -4.62
C TYR A 25 24.44 4.89 -3.13
N VAL A 26 23.88 6.05 -2.78
CA VAL A 26 23.28 6.31 -1.47
C VAL A 26 21.78 6.41 -1.65
N ILE A 27 21.04 5.56 -0.95
CA ILE A 27 19.57 5.54 -0.96
C ILE A 27 19.07 6.07 0.39
N VAL A 28 18.22 7.09 0.35
CA VAL A 28 17.68 7.77 1.54
C VAL A 28 16.25 7.29 1.80
N GLY A 29 16.08 6.43 2.80
CA GLY A 29 14.79 5.84 3.21
C GLY A 29 14.65 4.38 2.80
N SER A 30 14.33 3.51 3.76
CA SER A 30 14.23 2.06 3.56
C SER A 30 12.81 1.56 3.25
N GLY A 31 11.88 2.48 2.98
CA GLY A 31 10.47 2.21 2.73
C GLY A 31 10.19 1.34 1.50
N ALA A 32 8.92 1.29 1.09
CA ALA A 32 8.47 0.49 -0.05
C ALA A 32 9.23 0.76 -1.36
N GLY A 33 9.72 1.99 -1.56
CA GLY A 33 10.54 2.35 -2.71
C GLY A 33 12.02 1.99 -2.52
N GLY A 34 12.64 2.44 -1.44
CA GLY A 34 14.09 2.35 -1.28
C GLY A 34 14.63 0.99 -0.84
N GLY A 35 13.87 0.24 -0.03
CA GLY A 35 14.30 -1.09 0.45
C GLY A 35 14.51 -2.09 -0.68
N PRO A 36 13.49 -2.40 -1.51
CA PRO A 36 13.63 -3.35 -2.61
C PRO A 36 14.63 -2.85 -3.68
N LEU A 37 14.69 -1.54 -3.91
CA LEU A 37 15.65 -0.91 -4.83
C LEU A 37 17.10 -1.17 -4.39
N ALA A 38 17.40 -0.96 -3.11
CA ALA A 38 18.72 -1.20 -2.54
C ALA A 38 19.15 -2.66 -2.70
N ALA A 39 18.24 -3.59 -2.36
CA ALA A 39 18.48 -5.02 -2.52
C ALA A 39 18.73 -5.39 -4.00
N ARG A 40 17.93 -4.84 -4.93
CA ARG A 40 18.05 -5.16 -6.35
C ARG A 40 19.34 -4.60 -6.98
N LEU A 41 19.71 -3.36 -6.68
CA LEU A 41 20.96 -2.78 -7.16
C LEU A 41 22.18 -3.55 -6.62
N ALA A 42 22.16 -3.95 -5.36
CA ALA A 42 23.22 -4.79 -4.79
C ALA A 42 23.29 -6.19 -5.43
N ASN A 43 22.14 -6.78 -5.81
CA ASN A 43 22.11 -8.03 -6.60
C ASN A 43 22.68 -7.84 -8.03
N TYR A 44 22.63 -6.63 -8.59
CA TYR A 44 23.31 -6.29 -9.84
C TYR A 44 24.81 -6.05 -9.68
N GLY A 45 25.35 -6.21 -8.46
CA GLY A 45 26.79 -6.09 -8.17
C GLY A 45 27.23 -4.68 -7.74
N HIS A 46 26.29 -3.75 -7.56
CA HIS A 46 26.59 -2.38 -7.14
C HIS A 46 26.84 -2.27 -5.64
N LYS A 47 27.67 -1.30 -5.24
CA LYS A 47 27.91 -0.97 -3.82
C LYS A 47 26.89 0.04 -3.35
N VAL A 48 26.02 -0.38 -2.45
CA VAL A 48 24.87 0.41 -2.00
C VAL A 48 24.95 0.72 -0.51
N LEU A 49 24.77 1.98 -0.15
CA LEU A 49 24.47 2.40 1.21
C LEU A 49 23.00 2.80 1.33
N LEU A 50 22.25 2.07 2.14
CA LEU A 50 20.87 2.39 2.49
C LEU A 50 20.82 3.11 3.85
N ILE A 51 20.25 4.31 3.89
CA ILE A 51 20.13 5.13 5.10
C ILE A 51 18.68 5.15 5.56
N GLU A 52 18.44 4.91 6.85
CA GLU A 52 17.12 4.98 7.48
C GLU A 52 17.16 5.84 8.73
N ALA A 53 16.17 6.73 8.88
CA ALA A 53 16.04 7.60 10.04
C ALA A 53 15.60 6.84 11.30
N GLY A 54 14.82 5.78 11.13
CA GLY A 54 14.38 4.88 12.20
C GLY A 54 15.40 3.81 12.60
N ASP A 55 15.06 3.05 13.65
CA ASP A 55 15.73 1.80 14.00
C ASP A 55 15.01 0.57 13.41
N ASP A 56 15.54 -0.63 13.68
CA ASP A 56 14.93 -1.90 13.26
C ASP A 56 13.97 -2.41 14.34
N GLN A 57 12.68 -2.46 14.01
CA GLN A 57 11.61 -2.96 14.87
C GLN A 57 11.04 -4.30 14.38
N THR A 58 11.74 -4.98 13.45
CA THR A 58 11.23 -6.15 12.74
C THR A 58 11.13 -7.41 13.59
N GLU A 59 11.73 -7.40 14.78
CA GLU A 59 11.60 -8.47 15.79
C GLU A 59 10.45 -8.25 16.77
N THR A 60 9.77 -7.09 16.73
CA THR A 60 8.64 -6.82 17.61
C THR A 60 7.38 -7.55 17.16
N TYR A 61 6.50 -7.91 18.12
CA TYR A 61 5.19 -8.46 17.77
C TYR A 61 4.32 -7.48 16.97
N HIS A 62 4.43 -6.17 17.25
CA HIS A 62 3.72 -5.13 16.51
C HIS A 62 4.05 -5.19 15.01
N TYR A 63 5.32 -5.41 14.65
CA TYR A 63 5.71 -5.61 13.26
C TYR A 63 5.26 -6.98 12.72
N GLN A 64 5.61 -8.05 13.43
CA GLN A 64 5.53 -9.42 12.89
C GLN A 64 4.11 -9.93 12.72
N VAL A 65 3.20 -9.62 13.65
CA VAL A 65 1.88 -10.23 13.76
C VAL A 65 0.88 -9.46 12.89
N PRO A 66 0.34 -10.07 11.81
CA PRO A 66 -0.62 -9.39 10.91
C PRO A 66 -1.83 -8.79 11.61
N GLY A 67 -2.37 -9.48 12.63
CA GLY A 67 -3.53 -9.01 13.39
C GLY A 67 -3.29 -7.73 14.19
N LEU A 68 -2.03 -7.36 14.45
CA LEU A 68 -1.66 -6.17 15.21
C LEU A 68 -1.37 -4.96 14.32
N ASN A 69 -1.72 -4.98 13.03
CA ASN A 69 -1.38 -3.91 12.09
C ASN A 69 -1.84 -2.50 12.54
N LEU A 70 -3.04 -2.37 13.12
CA LEU A 70 -3.52 -1.08 13.66
C LEU A 70 -2.66 -0.65 14.86
N ARG A 71 -2.38 -1.55 15.80
CA ARG A 71 -1.50 -1.26 16.96
C ARG A 71 -0.07 -0.93 16.54
N ALA A 72 0.41 -1.51 15.45
CA ALA A 72 1.72 -1.22 14.90
C ALA A 72 1.86 0.25 14.46
N SER A 73 0.78 0.87 13.99
CA SER A 73 0.80 2.26 13.52
C SER A 73 0.97 3.30 14.63
N GLU A 74 0.56 2.97 15.87
CA GLU A 74 0.74 3.82 17.06
C GLU A 74 1.81 3.27 18.00
N HIS A 75 2.52 2.21 17.60
CA HIS A 75 3.65 1.71 18.37
C HIS A 75 4.75 2.76 18.39
N ALA A 76 4.99 3.38 19.55
CA ALA A 76 5.86 4.55 19.69
C ALA A 76 7.25 4.37 19.07
N SER A 77 7.77 3.14 19.03
CA SER A 77 9.09 2.88 18.44
C SER A 77 9.15 2.97 16.91
N MET A 78 8.01 2.81 16.24
CA MET A 78 7.87 2.89 14.78
C MET A 78 7.13 4.15 14.34
N ALA A 79 6.21 4.66 15.15
CA ALA A 79 5.25 5.68 14.77
C ALA A 79 5.91 7.03 14.45
N TRP A 80 5.53 7.60 13.31
CA TRP A 80 5.70 9.01 12.98
C TRP A 80 4.31 9.63 12.81
N ASN A 81 3.92 10.45 13.79
CA ASN A 81 2.62 11.10 13.91
C ASN A 81 2.65 12.47 13.20
N TYR A 82 2.24 12.48 11.93
CA TYR A 82 1.96 13.73 11.24
C TYR A 82 0.57 14.22 11.62
N TYR A 83 0.40 15.53 11.66
CA TYR A 83 -0.92 16.14 11.78
C TYR A 83 -1.16 16.97 10.53
N VAL A 84 -2.16 16.56 9.77
CA VAL A 84 -2.47 17.05 8.42
C VAL A 84 -3.76 17.84 8.45
N ASN A 85 -3.97 18.64 7.41
CA ASN A 85 -5.23 19.29 7.18
C ASN A 85 -5.92 18.59 6.01
N HIS A 86 -7.13 18.08 6.23
CA HIS A 86 -8.03 17.70 5.15
C HIS A 86 -8.48 18.96 4.39
N TYR A 87 -8.81 20.04 5.09
CA TYR A 87 -9.25 21.31 4.50
C TYR A 87 -8.30 22.45 4.87
N SER A 88 -8.04 23.37 3.93
CA SER A 88 -7.22 24.56 4.21
C SER A 88 -7.93 25.57 5.12
N ASP A 89 -9.26 25.60 5.10
CA ASP A 89 -10.06 26.42 6.00
C ASP A 89 -10.19 25.75 7.38
N VAL A 90 -9.78 26.47 8.43
CA VAL A 90 -9.71 25.90 9.77
C VAL A 90 -11.09 25.67 10.37
N GLU A 91 -12.10 26.51 10.06
CA GLU A 91 -13.44 26.32 10.62
C GLU A 91 -14.11 25.09 10.00
N ARG A 92 -13.95 24.86 8.71
CA ARG A 92 -14.34 23.61 8.04
C ARG A 92 -13.60 22.41 8.63
N GLN A 93 -12.29 22.50 8.81
CA GLN A 93 -11.46 21.43 9.38
C GLN A 93 -11.91 21.01 10.79
N LYS A 94 -12.41 21.94 11.61
CA LYS A 94 -12.91 21.65 12.97
C LYS A 94 -14.18 20.80 13.00
N THR A 95 -14.89 20.69 11.87
CA THR A 95 -16.11 19.87 11.79
C THR A 95 -15.83 18.38 11.65
N ASP A 96 -14.59 18.01 11.32
CA ASP A 96 -14.14 16.62 11.29
C ASP A 96 -14.05 16.07 12.72
N SER A 97 -14.74 14.96 13.04
CA SER A 97 -14.76 14.40 14.39
C SER A 97 -13.38 13.95 14.89
N LYS A 98 -12.42 13.78 13.98
CA LYS A 98 -11.04 13.36 14.26
C LYS A 98 -10.10 14.54 14.53
N MET A 99 -10.62 15.77 14.51
CA MET A 99 -9.84 16.97 14.77
C MET A 99 -9.11 16.88 16.10
N THR A 100 -7.78 16.92 16.04
CA THR A 100 -6.92 16.90 17.22
C THR A 100 -6.49 18.31 17.61
N TRP A 101 -6.46 18.54 18.91
CA TRP A 101 -6.10 19.80 19.54
C TRP A 101 -4.98 19.58 20.56
N THR A 102 -4.13 20.59 20.74
CA THR A 102 -3.21 20.65 21.87
C THR A 102 -3.83 21.49 22.96
N THR A 103 -4.12 20.88 24.12
CA THR A 103 -4.72 21.56 25.27
C THR A 103 -3.73 22.52 25.94
N PRO A 104 -4.20 23.44 26.82
CA PRO A 104 -3.30 24.28 27.61
C PRO A 104 -2.30 23.50 28.50
N SER A 105 -2.66 22.27 28.88
CA SER A 105 -1.77 21.35 29.61
C SER A 105 -0.79 20.58 28.71
N GLY A 106 -0.86 20.75 27.39
CA GLY A 106 0.00 20.08 26.40
C GLY A 106 -0.48 18.68 25.98
N HIS A 107 -1.61 18.21 26.50
CA HIS A 107 -2.21 16.93 26.09
C HIS A 107 -2.95 17.03 24.75
N HIS A 108 -3.26 15.89 24.16
CA HIS A 108 -4.10 15.82 22.97
C HIS A 108 -5.57 15.66 23.36
N TYR A 109 -6.43 16.45 22.74
CA TYR A 109 -7.88 16.28 22.77
C TYR A 109 -8.37 16.02 21.35
N VAL A 110 -9.29 15.08 21.17
CA VAL A 110 -9.88 14.72 19.87
C VAL A 110 -11.37 15.04 19.91
N GLY A 111 -11.87 15.75 18.91
CA GLY A 111 -13.29 16.07 18.77
C GLY A 111 -13.56 17.56 18.55
N SER A 112 -14.85 17.91 18.50
CA SER A 112 -15.35 19.23 18.13
C SER A 112 -15.45 20.24 19.28
N ASP A 113 -15.36 19.81 20.54
CA ASP A 113 -15.51 20.67 21.74
C ASP A 113 -14.26 20.68 22.63
N PRO A 114 -13.13 21.24 22.16
CA PRO A 114 -11.88 21.21 22.89
C PRO A 114 -11.91 22.10 24.14
N PRO A 115 -11.12 21.78 25.19
CA PRO A 115 -10.96 22.66 26.35
C PRO A 115 -10.58 24.09 25.93
N ARG A 116 -11.12 25.09 26.63
CA ARG A 116 -10.85 26.52 26.34
C ARG A 116 -9.34 26.80 26.30
N GLY A 117 -8.89 27.50 25.25
CA GLY A 117 -7.48 27.85 25.06
C GLY A 117 -6.66 26.76 24.35
N SER A 118 -7.29 25.66 23.91
CA SER A 118 -6.63 24.67 23.06
C SER A 118 -6.30 25.24 21.68
N THR A 119 -5.22 24.73 21.08
CA THR A 119 -4.77 25.12 19.74
C THR A 119 -4.99 23.99 18.73
N PRO A 120 -5.49 24.29 17.51
CA PRO A 120 -5.65 23.29 16.46
C PRO A 120 -4.33 22.58 16.14
N LYS A 121 -4.35 21.25 16.04
CA LYS A 121 -3.19 20.43 15.65
C LYS A 121 -3.36 19.83 14.25
N GLY A 122 -4.56 19.36 13.91
CA GLY A 122 -4.90 18.71 12.65
C GLY A 122 -5.41 17.28 12.86
N ILE A 123 -5.45 16.48 11.79
CA ILE A 123 -5.85 15.06 11.80
C ILE A 123 -4.61 14.18 11.86
N LEU A 124 -4.61 13.14 12.68
CA LEU A 124 -3.49 12.21 12.73
C LEU A 124 -3.36 11.50 11.39
N TYR A 125 -2.17 11.54 10.81
CA TYR A 125 -1.82 10.79 9.62
C TYR A 125 -0.61 9.90 9.94
N PRO A 126 -0.85 8.63 10.33
CA PRO A 126 0.23 7.78 10.81
C PRO A 126 1.18 7.42 9.66
N ARG A 127 2.48 7.58 9.91
CA ARG A 127 3.56 7.06 9.08
C ARG A 127 4.52 6.28 9.98
N ALA A 128 5.59 5.73 9.41
CA ALA A 128 6.59 5.03 10.20
C ALA A 128 8.02 5.48 9.91
N GLY A 129 8.79 5.64 10.98
CA GLY A 129 10.25 5.77 10.99
C GLY A 129 10.89 4.52 11.57
N THR A 130 10.98 3.47 10.75
CA THR A 130 11.66 2.20 11.06
C THR A 130 12.09 1.53 9.76
N LEU A 131 12.94 0.51 9.83
CA LEU A 131 13.33 -0.31 8.69
C LEU A 131 12.09 -0.84 7.94
N GLY A 132 11.97 -0.53 6.64
CA GLY A 132 10.82 -0.86 5.80
C GLY A 132 9.73 0.22 5.73
N GLY A 133 9.84 1.31 6.51
CA GLY A 133 8.89 2.42 6.52
C GLY A 133 7.45 1.98 6.78
N CYS A 134 6.46 2.59 6.11
CA CYS A 134 5.04 2.30 6.35
C CYS A 134 4.61 0.85 6.10
N THR A 135 5.44 0.04 5.43
CA THR A 135 5.16 -1.40 5.26
C THR A 135 5.22 -2.17 6.59
N ALA A 136 5.86 -1.59 7.61
CA ALA A 136 5.92 -2.11 8.97
C ALA A 136 4.57 -2.12 9.70
N HIS A 137 3.63 -1.26 9.31
CA HIS A 137 2.32 -1.14 9.97
C HIS A 137 1.12 -1.19 9.03
N ASN A 138 1.32 -1.25 7.71
CA ASN A 138 0.21 -1.30 6.77
C ASN A 138 -0.68 -2.54 6.98
N ALA A 139 -1.87 -2.52 6.38
CA ALA A 139 -2.80 -3.63 6.40
C ALA A 139 -2.37 -4.84 5.52
N MET A 140 -1.17 -4.85 4.94
CA MET A 140 -0.66 -5.91 4.04
C MET A 140 -1.48 -6.18 2.78
N ILE A 141 -2.51 -5.38 2.48
CA ILE A 141 -3.34 -5.55 1.29
C ILE A 141 -2.49 -5.39 0.03
N THR A 142 -2.53 -6.38 -0.85
CA THR A 142 -1.66 -6.49 -2.04
C THR A 142 -2.52 -6.65 -3.29
N VAL A 143 -3.11 -5.54 -3.74
CA VAL A 143 -3.99 -5.50 -4.93
C VAL A 143 -3.27 -4.83 -6.09
N TYR A 144 -3.21 -5.52 -7.23
CA TYR A 144 -2.55 -5.04 -8.44
C TYR A 144 -3.29 -3.81 -9.02
N PRO A 145 -2.58 -2.72 -9.37
CA PRO A 145 -3.19 -1.51 -9.94
C PRO A 145 -3.83 -1.79 -11.30
N GLY A 146 -4.72 -0.90 -11.76
CA GLY A 146 -5.34 -1.04 -13.08
C GLY A 146 -4.32 -0.87 -14.20
N ARG A 147 -4.58 -1.48 -15.35
CA ARG A 147 -3.74 -1.32 -16.56
C ARG A 147 -3.66 0.14 -16.98
N GLY A 148 -4.78 0.85 -16.88
CA GLY A 148 -4.89 2.27 -17.19
C GLY A 148 -3.96 3.18 -16.38
N ASP A 149 -3.57 2.77 -15.17
CA ASP A 149 -2.64 3.53 -14.32
C ASP A 149 -1.23 3.57 -14.94
N TRP A 150 -0.77 2.44 -15.47
CA TRP A 150 0.54 2.32 -16.14
C TRP A 150 0.54 2.93 -17.53
N ASP A 151 -0.50 2.62 -18.32
CA ASP A 151 -0.62 3.16 -19.68
C ASP A 151 -0.79 4.68 -19.68
N TYR A 152 -1.33 5.26 -18.60
CA TYR A 152 -1.35 6.71 -18.42
C TYR A 152 0.07 7.30 -18.33
N ILE A 153 0.97 6.70 -17.55
CA ILE A 153 2.36 7.16 -17.45
C ILE A 153 3.08 6.99 -18.78
N ALA A 154 2.87 5.86 -19.47
CA ALA A 154 3.44 5.61 -20.80
C ALA A 154 3.01 6.68 -21.82
N ARG A 155 1.71 7.01 -21.88
CA ARG A 155 1.20 8.08 -22.76
C ARG A 155 1.71 9.46 -22.36
N LEU A 156 1.70 9.76 -21.06
CA LEU A 156 2.13 11.06 -20.52
C LEU A 156 3.59 11.37 -20.84
N THR A 157 4.45 10.35 -20.80
CA THR A 157 5.90 10.52 -20.97
C THR A 157 6.40 10.16 -22.37
N GLY A 158 5.61 9.44 -23.16
CA GLY A 158 6.06 8.81 -24.40
C GLY A 158 6.96 7.58 -24.20
N ASP A 159 7.18 7.15 -22.96
CA ASP A 159 8.05 6.03 -22.62
C ASP A 159 7.26 4.72 -22.54
N SER A 160 7.33 3.95 -23.62
CA SER A 160 6.63 2.65 -23.75
C SER A 160 7.07 1.60 -22.72
N THR A 161 8.18 1.78 -22.01
CA THR A 161 8.61 0.86 -20.95
C THR A 161 7.71 0.93 -19.72
N TRP A 162 6.82 1.92 -19.64
CA TRP A 162 5.77 2.05 -18.62
C TRP A 162 4.46 1.36 -19.02
N ALA A 163 4.32 0.81 -20.22
CA ALA A 163 3.09 0.13 -20.65
C ALA A 163 2.71 -1.01 -19.69
N ALA A 164 1.41 -1.22 -19.46
CA ALA A 164 0.91 -2.16 -18.46
C ALA A 164 1.48 -3.58 -18.60
N ASP A 165 1.66 -4.08 -19.83
CA ASP A 165 2.24 -5.40 -20.09
C ASP A 165 3.72 -5.49 -19.69
N LYS A 166 4.47 -4.39 -19.82
CA LYS A 166 5.86 -4.31 -19.35
C LYS A 166 5.89 -4.23 -17.82
N MET A 167 4.96 -3.50 -17.23
CA MET A 167 4.86 -3.38 -15.79
C MET A 167 4.45 -4.69 -15.11
N ARG A 168 3.68 -5.55 -15.78
CA ARG A 168 3.30 -6.87 -15.27
C ARG A 168 4.50 -7.75 -14.94
N ALA A 169 5.55 -7.70 -15.76
CA ALA A 169 6.77 -8.48 -15.51
C ALA A 169 7.44 -8.13 -14.16
N TYR A 170 7.35 -6.88 -13.69
CA TYR A 170 7.88 -6.51 -12.38
C TYR A 170 7.05 -7.09 -11.24
N PHE A 171 5.73 -7.21 -11.41
CA PHE A 171 4.87 -7.89 -10.44
C PHE A 171 5.17 -9.39 -10.36
N GLU A 172 5.30 -10.05 -11.51
CA GLU A 172 5.73 -11.46 -11.58
C GLU A 172 7.10 -11.68 -10.92
N ARG A 173 8.02 -10.73 -11.08
CA ARG A 173 9.37 -10.82 -10.49
C ARG A 173 9.36 -10.70 -8.96
N LEU A 174 8.55 -9.78 -8.42
CA LEU A 174 8.55 -9.52 -6.98
C LEU A 174 7.67 -10.50 -6.20
N GLU A 175 6.65 -11.08 -6.83
CA GLU A 175 5.67 -11.93 -6.15
C GLU A 175 6.20 -13.35 -5.88
N ARG A 176 5.87 -13.86 -4.71
CA ARG A 176 5.86 -15.28 -4.36
C ARG A 176 4.46 -15.67 -3.89
N LYS A 177 3.64 -16.08 -4.85
CA LYS A 177 2.26 -16.53 -4.64
C LYS A 177 2.23 -17.88 -3.95
N THR A 178 1.44 -17.98 -2.88
CA THR A 178 1.29 -19.21 -2.08
C THR A 178 -0.16 -19.70 -1.99
N TYR A 179 -1.08 -19.10 -2.75
CA TYR A 179 -2.50 -19.46 -2.76
C TYR A 179 -2.94 -20.02 -4.13
N PRO A 180 -3.95 -20.92 -4.16
CA PRO A 180 -4.32 -21.67 -5.36
C PRO A 180 -5.37 -21.01 -6.26
N LEU A 181 -5.76 -19.74 -6.01
CA LEU A 181 -6.75 -19.04 -6.86
C LEU A 181 -6.10 -18.54 -8.14
N GLY A 182 -6.85 -18.54 -9.26
CA GLY A 182 -6.42 -17.98 -10.54
C GLY A 182 -5.47 -18.88 -11.35
N LEU A 183 -5.24 -18.51 -12.62
CA LEU A 183 -4.24 -19.19 -13.45
C LEU A 183 -2.81 -18.81 -12.99
N PRO A 184 -1.80 -19.66 -13.25
CA PRO A 184 -0.41 -19.31 -12.96
C PRO A 184 0.13 -18.14 -13.79
N SER A 185 -0.39 -17.94 -15.01
CA SER A 185 0.02 -16.85 -15.89
C SER A 185 -0.19 -15.48 -15.22
N GLY A 186 0.78 -14.59 -15.33
CA GLY A 186 0.73 -13.29 -14.69
C GLY A 186 1.27 -13.25 -13.26
N HIS A 187 1.56 -14.39 -12.63
CA HIS A 187 1.97 -14.45 -11.23
C HIS A 187 3.42 -14.86 -11.03
N GLY A 188 4.01 -14.38 -9.94
CA GLY A 188 5.32 -14.77 -9.47
C GLY A 188 5.26 -15.88 -8.42
N PHE A 189 6.26 -16.76 -8.40
CA PHE A 189 6.36 -17.87 -7.44
C PHE A 189 7.68 -17.92 -6.67
N THR A 190 8.61 -17.02 -6.97
CA THR A 190 9.98 -17.05 -6.44
C THR A 190 10.45 -15.71 -5.89
N GLY A 191 9.64 -14.66 -6.00
CA GLY A 191 9.99 -13.32 -5.55
C GLY A 191 10.13 -13.19 -4.04
N TRP A 192 10.51 -11.99 -3.59
CA TRP A 192 10.69 -11.69 -2.17
C TRP A 192 9.37 -11.42 -1.44
N LEU A 193 8.34 -10.92 -2.14
CA LEU A 193 7.05 -10.57 -1.56
C LEU A 193 6.15 -11.80 -1.50
N THR A 194 5.98 -12.37 -0.31
CA THR A 194 5.09 -13.54 -0.18
C THR A 194 3.64 -13.08 -0.12
N THR A 195 2.82 -13.56 -1.05
CA THR A 195 1.38 -13.29 -1.07
C THR A 195 0.60 -14.55 -0.69
N SER A 196 -0.35 -14.38 0.23
CA SER A 196 -1.27 -15.42 0.70
C SER A 196 -2.69 -14.87 0.83
N LEU A 197 -3.65 -15.73 1.14
CA LEU A 197 -5.04 -15.36 1.39
C LEU A 197 -5.42 -15.63 2.84
N THR A 198 -6.39 -14.88 3.35
CA THR A 198 -7.04 -15.21 4.62
C THR A 198 -7.67 -16.60 4.55
N ASN A 199 -7.40 -17.44 5.54
CA ASN A 199 -8.00 -18.77 5.60
C ASN A 199 -9.52 -18.65 5.80
N LEU A 200 -10.32 -19.16 4.86
CA LEU A 200 -11.79 -19.10 4.93
C LEU A 200 -12.37 -19.84 6.15
N GLY A 201 -11.62 -20.76 6.76
CA GLY A 201 -12.00 -21.38 8.03
C GLY A 201 -12.20 -20.35 9.15
N PHE A 202 -11.47 -19.22 9.15
CA PHE A 202 -11.69 -18.14 10.12
C PHE A 202 -13.04 -17.46 9.92
N VAL A 203 -13.50 -17.34 8.67
CA VAL A 203 -14.81 -16.76 8.34
C VAL A 203 -15.93 -17.69 8.82
N VAL A 204 -15.79 -19.01 8.58
CA VAL A 204 -16.79 -20.02 8.99
C VAL A 204 -16.81 -20.26 10.49
N GLN A 205 -15.67 -20.11 11.17
CA GLN A 205 -15.58 -20.28 12.62
C GLN A 205 -16.42 -19.24 13.39
N ASP A 206 -16.70 -18.09 12.79
CA ASP A 206 -17.54 -17.06 13.37
C ASP A 206 -18.78 -16.81 12.49
N PRO A 207 -19.96 -17.31 12.89
CA PRO A 207 -21.19 -17.14 12.11
C PRO A 207 -21.53 -15.68 11.79
N LYS A 208 -21.08 -14.72 12.61
CA LYS A 208 -21.29 -13.28 12.35
C LYS A 208 -20.41 -12.78 11.21
N PHE A 209 -19.17 -13.26 11.12
CA PHE A 209 -18.28 -12.95 10.01
C PHE A 209 -18.85 -13.55 8.72
N GLU A 210 -19.19 -14.85 8.74
CA GLU A 210 -19.83 -15.50 7.60
C GLU A 210 -21.08 -14.75 7.13
N ALA A 211 -21.95 -14.34 8.06
CA ALA A 211 -23.14 -13.54 7.74
C ALA A 211 -22.79 -12.26 6.98
N MET A 212 -21.80 -11.48 7.43
CA MET A 212 -21.39 -10.24 6.75
C MET A 212 -20.83 -10.50 5.35
N VAL A 213 -20.10 -11.60 5.14
CA VAL A 213 -19.60 -11.98 3.81
C VAL A 213 -20.74 -12.36 2.87
N LEU A 214 -21.73 -13.11 3.34
CA LEU A 214 -22.91 -13.49 2.56
C LEU A 214 -23.81 -12.27 2.29
N SER A 215 -23.97 -11.35 3.24
CA SER A 215 -24.70 -10.10 3.08
C SER A 215 -24.07 -9.21 2.02
N ALA A 216 -22.73 -9.13 1.96
CA ALA A 216 -22.04 -8.44 0.87
C ALA A 216 -22.26 -9.12 -0.49
N ALA A 217 -22.21 -10.45 -0.56
CA ALA A 217 -22.50 -11.17 -1.80
C ALA A 217 -23.93 -10.91 -2.29
N SER A 218 -24.90 -10.90 -1.37
CA SER A 218 -26.30 -10.56 -1.62
C SER A 218 -26.46 -9.11 -2.12
N ALA A 219 -25.84 -8.15 -1.41
CA ALA A 219 -25.87 -6.74 -1.80
C ALA A 219 -25.21 -6.50 -3.16
N ALA A 220 -24.24 -7.33 -3.55
CA ALA A 220 -23.63 -7.35 -4.89
C ALA A 220 -24.47 -8.06 -5.96
N GLY A 221 -25.73 -8.41 -5.68
CA GLY A 221 -26.68 -8.96 -6.65
C GLY A 221 -26.60 -10.48 -6.81
N ARG A 222 -25.89 -11.22 -5.95
CA ARG A 222 -25.92 -12.69 -5.96
C ARG A 222 -27.10 -13.17 -5.11
N GLY A 223 -28.06 -13.85 -5.74
CA GLY A 223 -29.27 -14.35 -5.05
C GLY A 223 -28.92 -15.25 -3.86
N VAL A 224 -29.53 -14.96 -2.70
CA VAL A 224 -29.20 -15.55 -1.40
C VAL A 224 -29.51 -17.04 -1.35
N GLU A 225 -30.62 -17.47 -1.96
CA GLU A 225 -31.04 -18.87 -2.03
C GLU A 225 -30.03 -19.77 -2.77
N LYS A 226 -29.13 -19.15 -3.55
CA LYS A 226 -28.07 -19.85 -4.29
C LYS A 226 -26.73 -19.85 -3.54
N LEU A 227 -26.64 -19.18 -2.38
CA LEU A 227 -25.43 -19.12 -1.58
C LEU A 227 -25.38 -20.33 -0.63
N ILE A 228 -24.48 -21.26 -0.90
CA ILE A 228 -24.15 -22.35 0.01
C ILE A 228 -23.39 -21.76 1.22
N SER A 229 -23.63 -22.25 2.43
CA SER A 229 -22.85 -21.86 3.62
C SER A 229 -21.56 -22.70 3.76
N GLY A 230 -20.66 -22.27 4.64
CA GLY A 230 -19.38 -22.90 4.88
C GLY A 230 -18.35 -22.64 3.77
N VAL A 231 -17.20 -23.32 3.87
CA VAL A 231 -16.03 -23.08 3.02
C VAL A 231 -16.32 -23.23 1.51
N PRO A 232 -17.02 -24.28 1.02
CA PRO A 232 -17.30 -24.41 -0.41
C PRO A 232 -18.15 -23.26 -0.96
N GLY A 233 -19.13 -22.79 -0.20
CA GLY A 233 -19.98 -21.68 -0.58
C GLY A 233 -19.23 -20.36 -0.63
N LEU A 234 -18.45 -20.07 0.40
CA LEU A 234 -17.55 -18.90 0.42
C LEU A 234 -16.54 -18.93 -0.72
N ALA A 235 -16.00 -20.11 -1.07
CA ALA A 235 -15.11 -20.27 -2.22
C ALA A 235 -15.83 -19.97 -3.55
N GLY A 236 -17.10 -20.36 -3.73
CA GLY A 236 -17.90 -19.97 -4.90
C GLY A 236 -18.18 -18.46 -4.98
N VAL A 237 -18.22 -17.77 -3.84
CA VAL A 237 -18.39 -16.32 -3.78
C VAL A 237 -17.09 -15.57 -4.07
N LEU A 238 -16.02 -15.99 -3.39
CA LEU A 238 -14.75 -15.25 -3.27
C LEU A 238 -13.62 -15.82 -4.12
N GLY A 239 -13.81 -16.96 -4.77
CA GLY A 239 -12.78 -17.73 -5.48
C GLY A 239 -12.28 -17.11 -6.79
N ARG A 240 -12.44 -15.79 -6.96
CA ARG A 240 -11.87 -15.04 -8.07
C ARG A 240 -10.58 -14.36 -7.63
N ASP A 241 -9.59 -14.41 -8.49
CA ASP A 241 -8.29 -13.80 -8.23
C ASP A 241 -8.26 -12.33 -8.65
N LEU A 242 -8.19 -11.46 -7.64
CA LEU A 242 -8.16 -10.00 -7.78
C LEU A 242 -6.88 -9.50 -8.48
N ASN A 243 -5.83 -10.32 -8.49
CA ASN A 243 -4.54 -10.03 -9.12
C ASN A 243 -4.32 -10.80 -10.42
N SER A 244 -5.34 -11.51 -10.95
CA SER A 244 -5.21 -12.24 -12.22
C SER A 244 -4.78 -11.34 -13.39
N ASP A 245 -4.12 -11.93 -14.38
CA ASP A 245 -3.76 -11.25 -15.65
C ASP A 245 -4.77 -11.52 -16.76
N LEU A 246 -5.98 -11.97 -16.41
CA LEU A 246 -6.99 -12.27 -17.41
C LEU A 246 -7.53 -10.98 -18.06
N PRO A 247 -7.80 -10.97 -19.38
CA PRO A 247 -8.45 -9.86 -20.05
C PRO A 247 -9.73 -9.43 -19.34
N GLY A 248 -9.92 -8.11 -19.20
CA GLY A 248 -11.09 -7.55 -18.53
C GLY A 248 -11.08 -7.63 -17.00
N ARG A 249 -9.96 -8.01 -16.35
CA ARG A 249 -9.82 -8.00 -14.88
C ARG A 249 -10.29 -6.68 -14.26
N ASP A 250 -9.85 -5.56 -14.84
CA ASP A 250 -10.16 -4.21 -14.35
C ASP A 250 -11.67 -3.85 -14.43
N LEU A 251 -12.43 -4.58 -15.26
CA LEU A 251 -13.87 -4.41 -15.43
C LEU A 251 -14.68 -5.32 -14.49
N GLN A 252 -14.03 -6.27 -13.81
CA GLN A 252 -14.73 -7.19 -12.93
C GLN A 252 -15.20 -6.49 -11.66
N LYS A 253 -16.43 -6.83 -11.25
CA LYS A 253 -17.13 -6.25 -10.10
C LYS A 253 -17.56 -7.35 -9.13
N GLY A 254 -17.96 -6.96 -7.93
CA GLY A 254 -18.49 -7.83 -6.89
C GLY A 254 -17.41 -8.34 -5.93
N PRO A 255 -17.69 -9.42 -5.18
CA PRO A 255 -16.84 -9.86 -4.07
C PRO A 255 -15.61 -10.65 -4.55
N PHE A 256 -14.50 -10.48 -3.82
CA PHE A 256 -13.21 -11.15 -4.00
C PHE A 256 -12.55 -11.40 -2.64
N GLN A 257 -11.76 -12.47 -2.56
CA GLN A 257 -10.75 -12.55 -1.51
C GLN A 257 -9.63 -11.55 -1.78
N ILE A 258 -9.11 -10.93 -0.71
CA ILE A 258 -8.03 -9.95 -0.81
C ILE A 258 -6.68 -10.66 -0.62
N PRO A 259 -5.74 -10.57 -1.60
CA PRO A 259 -4.37 -11.02 -1.41
C PRO A 259 -3.62 -10.17 -0.39
N LEU A 260 -2.89 -10.83 0.51
CA LEU A 260 -2.16 -10.23 1.62
C LEU A 260 -0.66 -10.55 1.54
N ALA A 261 0.18 -9.57 1.84
CA ALA A 261 1.62 -9.72 2.00
C ALA A 261 1.95 -10.40 3.34
N ILE A 262 1.66 -11.70 3.43
CA ILE A 262 1.82 -12.53 4.62
C ILE A 262 2.52 -13.83 4.25
N ASN A 263 3.57 -14.18 4.99
CA ASN A 263 4.30 -15.43 4.89
C ASN A 263 4.08 -16.27 6.15
N ASN A 264 3.31 -17.37 6.04
CA ASN A 264 3.07 -18.30 7.15
C ASN A 264 2.63 -17.60 8.46
N GLY A 265 1.73 -16.61 8.35
CA GLY A 265 1.22 -15.85 9.50
C GLY A 265 2.13 -14.75 10.02
N TYR A 266 3.23 -14.43 9.31
CA TYR A 266 4.10 -13.29 9.57
C TYR A 266 3.93 -12.27 8.45
N ARG A 267 4.02 -10.98 8.77
CA ARG A 267 4.10 -9.89 7.79
C ARG A 267 5.24 -10.16 6.79
N SER A 268 4.99 -9.90 5.50
CA SER A 268 6.00 -9.88 4.44
C SER A 268 6.13 -8.48 3.82
N GLY A 269 7.33 -8.07 3.43
CA GLY A 269 7.58 -6.73 2.90
C GLY A 269 9.05 -6.47 2.53
N PRO A 270 9.45 -5.20 2.32
CA PRO A 270 10.81 -4.79 1.93
C PRO A 270 11.95 -5.38 2.75
N ARG A 271 11.71 -5.66 4.04
CA ARG A 271 12.66 -6.35 4.90
C ARG A 271 13.09 -7.68 4.28
N ASP A 272 12.16 -8.46 3.72
CA ASP A 272 12.47 -9.76 3.12
C ASP A 272 13.43 -9.60 1.93
N ALA A 273 13.26 -8.56 1.10
CA ALA A 273 14.17 -8.26 0.00
C ALA A 273 15.57 -7.91 0.50
N LEU A 274 15.67 -7.05 1.53
CA LEU A 274 16.94 -6.66 2.12
C LEU A 274 17.67 -7.86 2.72
N MET A 275 16.99 -8.68 3.51
CA MET A 275 17.59 -9.82 4.22
C MET A 275 18.06 -10.95 3.28
N GLN A 276 17.62 -10.97 2.02
CA GLN A 276 18.18 -11.89 1.01
C GLN A 276 19.59 -11.50 0.54
N VAL A 277 19.99 -10.24 0.74
CA VAL A 277 21.21 -9.65 0.15
C VAL A 277 22.20 -9.23 1.21
N VAL A 278 21.70 -8.70 2.33
CA VAL A 278 22.49 -8.26 3.48
C VAL A 278 23.38 -9.41 3.97
N GLY A 279 24.69 -9.16 4.08
CA GLY A 279 25.67 -10.15 4.54
C GLY A 279 26.06 -11.24 3.52
N ALA A 280 25.48 -11.22 2.32
CA ALA A 280 25.88 -12.14 1.25
C ALA A 280 27.30 -11.82 0.76
N ARG A 281 28.15 -12.86 0.63
CA ARG A 281 29.58 -12.68 0.29
C ARG A 281 29.85 -11.92 -1.01
N ASN A 282 28.93 -12.00 -1.97
CA ASN A 282 29.12 -11.43 -3.30
C ASN A 282 28.40 -10.10 -3.51
N HIS A 283 27.64 -9.62 -2.52
CA HIS A 283 26.85 -8.39 -2.64
C HIS A 283 27.30 -7.39 -1.57
N GLN A 284 27.37 -6.11 -1.92
CA GLN A 284 27.72 -5.05 -0.96
C GLN A 284 26.54 -4.11 -0.74
N LEU A 285 25.72 -4.48 0.25
CA LEU A 285 24.64 -3.66 0.79
C LEU A 285 24.93 -3.37 2.27
N ASP A 286 25.24 -2.11 2.56
CA ASP A 286 25.40 -1.61 3.92
C ASP A 286 24.15 -0.81 4.32
N ILE A 287 23.62 -1.03 5.53
CA ILE A 287 22.44 -0.36 6.08
C ILE A 287 22.86 0.46 7.29
N LEU A 288 22.56 1.76 7.25
CA LEU A 288 22.85 2.72 8.33
C LEU A 288 21.54 3.25 8.93
N LEU A 289 21.17 2.71 10.08
CA LEU A 289 19.96 3.08 10.84
C LEU A 289 20.17 4.32 11.71
N ASN A 290 19.07 4.84 12.26
CA ASN A 290 19.04 6.00 13.16
C ASN A 290 19.72 7.23 12.58
N THR A 291 19.63 7.42 11.26
CA THR A 291 20.39 8.42 10.52
C THR A 291 19.45 9.26 9.67
N PHE A 292 19.24 10.51 10.08
CA PHE A 292 18.35 11.44 9.41
C PHE A 292 19.12 12.32 8.44
N VAL A 293 18.82 12.20 7.15
CA VAL A 293 19.40 13.04 6.10
C VAL A 293 18.74 14.42 6.13
N THR A 294 19.55 15.47 6.24
CA THR A 294 19.09 16.85 6.43
C THR A 294 19.20 17.69 5.16
N ARG A 295 20.15 17.39 4.28
CA ARG A 295 20.39 18.13 3.04
C ARG A 295 21.15 17.31 2.00
N LEU A 296 20.97 17.63 0.72
CA LEU A 296 21.84 17.19 -0.38
C LEU A 296 23.14 18.02 -0.44
N LEU A 297 24.24 17.39 -0.83
CA LEU A 297 25.52 18.05 -1.07
C LEU A 297 25.73 18.27 -2.56
N PHE A 298 26.24 19.44 -2.94
CA PHE A 298 26.46 19.82 -4.33
C PHE A 298 27.94 20.05 -4.63
N ASP A 299 28.33 19.81 -5.88
CA ASP A 299 29.64 20.15 -6.40
C ASP A 299 29.75 21.67 -6.64
N GLU A 300 30.29 22.37 -5.64
CA GLU A 300 30.50 23.82 -5.70
C GLU A 300 31.68 24.24 -6.59
N THR A 301 32.40 23.29 -7.20
CA THR A 301 33.48 23.60 -8.16
C THR A 301 32.94 23.88 -9.56
N ARG A 302 31.67 23.53 -9.84
CA ARG A 302 31.04 23.80 -11.13
C ARG A 302 30.78 25.31 -11.30
N PRO A 303 30.94 25.86 -12.52
CA PRO A 303 30.64 27.26 -12.77
C PRO A 303 29.18 27.62 -12.46
N ALA A 304 28.96 28.86 -11.99
CA ALA A 304 27.62 29.39 -11.79
C ALA A 304 26.80 29.34 -13.09
N GLY A 305 25.50 29.04 -12.98
CA GLY A 305 24.62 28.89 -14.13
C GLY A 305 24.68 27.51 -14.82
N THR A 306 25.60 26.63 -14.41
CA THR A 306 25.56 25.23 -14.84
C THR A 306 24.57 24.42 -14.00
N ARG A 307 24.13 23.29 -14.54
CA ARG A 307 23.22 22.38 -13.84
C ARG A 307 23.86 21.90 -12.52
N PRO A 308 23.19 22.06 -11.36
CA PRO A 308 23.71 21.55 -10.09
C PRO A 308 23.94 20.03 -10.15
N LYS A 309 25.05 19.56 -9.56
CA LYS A 309 25.37 18.14 -9.45
C LYS A 309 25.39 17.72 -7.99
N VAL A 310 24.58 16.72 -7.66
CA VAL A 310 24.60 16.12 -6.32
C VAL A 310 25.81 15.19 -6.20
N VAL A 311 26.50 15.27 -5.07
CA VAL A 311 27.71 14.49 -4.75
C VAL A 311 27.62 13.73 -3.43
N GLY A 312 26.47 13.80 -2.75
CA GLY A 312 26.28 13.16 -1.46
C GLY A 312 25.15 13.76 -0.64
N VAL A 313 25.15 13.42 0.64
CA VAL A 313 24.16 13.86 1.63
C VAL A 313 24.81 14.30 2.94
N GLU A 314 24.21 15.30 3.59
CA GLU A 314 24.46 15.69 4.97
C GLU A 314 23.48 14.95 5.88
N TYR A 315 23.96 14.46 7.03
CA TYR A 315 23.12 13.71 7.97
C TYR A 315 23.41 14.07 9.43
N ILE A 316 22.42 13.78 10.28
CA ILE A 316 22.54 13.76 11.73
C ILE A 316 22.08 12.38 12.22
N ARG A 317 22.81 11.79 13.16
CA ARG A 317 22.56 10.45 13.70
C ARG A 317 22.05 10.51 15.14
N GLY A 318 21.06 9.66 15.41
CA GLY A 318 20.46 9.45 16.72
C GLY A 318 19.02 8.94 16.57
N LYS A 319 18.46 8.45 17.67
CA LYS A 319 17.07 7.98 17.70
C LYS A 319 16.12 9.18 17.80
N SER A 320 14.94 9.04 17.20
CA SER A 320 13.80 9.96 17.40
C SER A 320 14.16 11.43 17.18
N LEU A 321 14.91 11.72 16.12
CA LEU A 321 15.34 13.07 15.79
C LEU A 321 14.20 13.92 15.21
N TYR A 322 13.37 13.29 14.37
CA TYR A 322 12.35 13.96 13.60
C TYR A 322 11.09 14.20 14.44
N ARG A 323 10.50 15.40 14.38
CA ARG A 323 9.41 15.80 15.29
C ARG A 323 8.07 15.08 15.05
N ALA A 324 7.94 14.28 13.99
CA ALA A 324 6.81 13.36 13.88
C ALA A 324 6.94 12.16 14.83
N ASP A 325 8.16 11.77 15.25
CA ASP A 325 8.33 10.70 16.24
C ASP A 325 7.78 11.18 17.59
N PRO A 326 6.81 10.48 18.21
CA PRO A 326 6.22 10.89 19.49
C PRO A 326 7.23 10.87 20.65
N ARG A 327 8.40 10.22 20.47
CA ARG A 327 9.51 10.19 21.44
C ARG A 327 10.50 11.33 21.22
N ALA A 328 10.34 12.16 20.18
CA ALA A 328 11.26 13.25 19.88
C ALA A 328 11.32 14.26 21.02
N SER A 329 12.53 14.53 21.52
CA SER A 329 12.75 15.54 22.55
C SER A 329 13.01 16.91 21.94
N ASN A 330 12.35 17.94 22.49
CA ASN A 330 12.66 19.35 22.21
C ASN A 330 13.91 19.85 22.95
N SER A 331 14.52 19.03 23.80
CA SER A 331 15.74 19.43 24.51
C SER A 331 16.92 19.54 23.54
N LYS A 332 17.61 20.68 23.55
CA LYS A 332 18.86 20.92 22.82
C LYS A 332 20.04 20.16 23.46
N GLY A 333 19.79 18.95 23.96
CA GLY A 333 20.73 18.15 24.73
C GLY A 333 21.63 17.28 23.86
N THR A 334 22.93 17.33 24.19
CA THR A 334 24.10 16.64 23.59
C THR A 334 24.34 16.87 22.09
N PRO A 335 25.57 17.26 21.68
CA PRO A 335 25.96 17.23 20.27
C PRO A 335 25.72 15.84 19.69
N ARG A 336 24.92 15.77 18.63
CA ARG A 336 24.61 14.53 17.93
C ARG A 336 25.66 14.29 16.85
N PRO A 337 26.12 13.03 16.62
CA PRO A 337 27.03 12.75 15.52
C PRO A 337 26.40 13.22 14.21
N SER A 338 27.13 14.02 13.45
CA SER A 338 26.72 14.50 12.14
C SER A 338 27.86 14.30 11.16
N GLY A 339 27.54 14.29 9.87
CA GLY A 339 28.55 14.04 8.86
C GLY A 339 28.05 14.22 7.44
N LYS A 340 28.95 13.90 6.52
CA LYS A 340 28.72 13.92 5.08
C LYS A 340 29.02 12.54 4.52
N ILE A 341 28.14 12.03 3.67
CA ILE A 341 28.31 10.79 2.94
C ILE A 341 28.42 11.17 1.47
N MET A 342 29.50 10.74 0.81
CA MET A 342 29.75 11.07 -0.59
C MET A 342 29.37 9.88 -1.47
N ALA A 343 28.68 10.15 -2.58
CA ALA A 343 28.34 9.14 -3.58
C ALA A 343 28.21 9.80 -4.95
N PRO A 344 28.56 9.08 -6.03
CA PRO A 344 28.38 9.60 -7.38
C PRO A 344 26.90 9.73 -7.73
N GLN A 345 25.99 9.02 -7.05
CA GLN A 345 24.56 9.13 -7.27
C GLN A 345 23.77 8.99 -5.96
N VAL A 346 22.78 9.88 -5.76
CA VAL A 346 21.86 9.85 -4.62
C VAL A 346 20.44 9.56 -5.10
N ILE A 347 19.76 8.67 -4.39
CA ILE A 347 18.36 8.32 -4.65
C ILE A 347 17.54 8.60 -3.40
N ILE A 348 16.52 9.44 -3.52
CA ILE A 348 15.61 9.76 -2.42
C ILE A 348 14.42 8.81 -2.47
N SER A 349 14.16 8.16 -1.35
CA SER A 349 13.03 7.25 -1.12
C SER A 349 12.36 7.54 0.23
N ALA A 350 12.31 8.82 0.62
CA ALA A 350 11.87 9.29 1.92
C ALA A 350 10.32 9.39 2.04
N GLY A 351 9.59 9.11 0.97
CA GLY A 351 8.13 9.12 0.93
C GLY A 351 7.54 10.51 0.70
N SER A 352 6.22 10.56 0.51
CA SER A 352 5.54 11.73 -0.06
C SER A 352 5.59 13.02 0.74
N PHE A 353 5.91 12.97 2.04
CA PHE A 353 6.09 14.17 2.86
C PHE A 353 7.56 14.59 2.95
N ASN A 354 8.47 13.65 3.21
CA ASN A 354 9.88 13.98 3.45
C ASN A 354 10.69 14.14 2.18
N THR A 355 10.31 13.51 1.07
CA THR A 355 10.96 13.72 -0.23
C THR A 355 10.88 15.17 -0.70
N PRO A 356 9.69 15.81 -0.81
CA PRO A 356 9.63 17.22 -1.16
C PRO A 356 10.26 18.12 -0.08
N GLN A 357 10.18 17.74 1.21
CA GLN A 357 10.87 18.48 2.27
C GLN A 357 12.39 18.51 2.05
N LEU A 358 13.02 17.35 1.79
CA LEU A 358 14.46 17.24 1.57
C LEU A 358 14.91 18.00 0.32
N LEU A 359 14.14 17.91 -0.77
CA LEU A 359 14.40 18.68 -1.99
C LEU A 359 14.37 20.19 -1.71
N LYS A 360 13.30 20.68 -1.05
CA LYS A 360 13.15 22.11 -0.73
C LYS A 360 14.24 22.63 0.21
N LEU A 361 14.56 21.89 1.28
CA LEU A 361 15.66 22.25 2.21
C LEU A 361 17.05 22.25 1.54
N SER A 362 17.17 21.58 0.40
CA SER A 362 18.37 21.55 -0.45
C SER A 362 18.37 22.61 -1.55
N GLY A 363 17.34 23.48 -1.61
CA GLY A 363 17.22 24.56 -2.60
C GLY A 363 16.61 24.13 -3.93
N ILE A 364 15.91 22.99 -3.96
CA ILE A 364 15.23 22.44 -5.15
C ILE A 364 13.71 22.48 -4.88
N GLY A 365 12.99 23.39 -5.52
CA GLY A 365 11.55 23.52 -5.31
C GLY A 365 11.00 24.89 -5.73
N PRO A 366 9.78 25.26 -5.30
CA PRO A 366 9.14 26.50 -5.72
C PRO A 366 9.92 27.71 -5.21
N ARG A 367 10.42 28.55 -6.11
CA ARG A 367 11.21 29.76 -5.79
C ARG A 367 10.60 30.61 -4.69
N ALA A 368 9.31 30.96 -4.82
CA ALA A 368 8.64 31.85 -3.88
C ALA A 368 8.64 31.29 -2.44
N GLU A 369 8.47 29.98 -2.27
CA GLU A 369 8.51 29.33 -0.96
C GLU A 369 9.92 29.32 -0.37
N LEU A 370 10.92 29.01 -1.19
CA LEU A 370 12.32 28.98 -0.79
C LEU A 370 12.83 30.37 -0.39
N GLU A 371 12.55 31.39 -1.22
CA GLU A 371 12.93 32.79 -0.95
C GLU A 371 12.25 33.33 0.31
N ARG A 372 10.97 33.04 0.52
CA ARG A 372 10.23 33.41 1.75
C ARG A 372 10.89 32.86 3.02
N LEU A 373 11.44 31.66 2.96
CA LEU A 373 12.17 31.07 4.08
C LEU A 373 13.64 31.47 4.10
N GLY A 374 14.16 32.13 3.05
CA GLY A 374 15.57 32.50 2.87
C GLY A 374 16.48 31.31 2.55
N ILE A 375 15.95 30.28 1.88
CA ILE A 375 16.72 29.14 1.37
C ILE A 375 17.23 29.52 -0.03
N PRO A 376 18.54 29.39 -0.33
CA PRO A 376 19.05 29.67 -1.66
C PRO A 376 18.39 28.77 -2.72
N VAL A 377 17.83 29.40 -3.76
CA VAL A 377 17.22 28.68 -4.88
C VAL A 377 18.32 28.18 -5.80
N ARG A 378 18.53 26.86 -5.83
CA ARG A 378 19.44 26.20 -6.79
C ARG A 378 18.71 25.82 -8.07
N VAL A 379 17.50 25.27 -7.94
CA VAL A 379 16.63 24.95 -9.06
C VAL A 379 15.20 25.31 -8.69
N ASP A 380 14.59 26.14 -9.53
CA ASP A 380 13.16 26.48 -9.43
C ASP A 380 12.34 25.35 -10.07
N LEU A 381 11.76 24.52 -9.22
CA LEU A 381 10.89 23.41 -9.62
C LEU A 381 9.54 23.57 -8.92
N PRO A 382 8.60 24.30 -9.52
CA PRO A 382 7.33 24.65 -8.87
C PRO A 382 6.48 23.43 -8.52
N GLY A 383 6.69 22.29 -9.20
CA GLY A 383 6.00 21.03 -8.92
C GLY A 383 6.33 20.39 -7.58
N VAL A 384 7.49 20.68 -6.97
CA VAL A 384 7.93 19.97 -5.74
C VAL A 384 6.99 20.27 -4.58
N GLY A 385 6.37 19.22 -4.04
CA GLY A 385 5.41 19.31 -2.94
C GLY A 385 4.02 19.77 -3.37
N THR A 386 3.73 19.84 -4.68
CA THR A 386 2.38 20.05 -5.22
C THR A 386 1.79 18.72 -5.69
N ASN A 387 0.60 18.72 -6.30
CA ASN A 387 -0.03 17.51 -6.86
C ASN A 387 -0.24 16.41 -5.81
N MET A 388 -0.25 16.74 -4.51
CA MET A 388 -0.41 15.73 -3.48
C MET A 388 -1.82 15.13 -3.60
N GLN A 389 -1.85 13.82 -3.70
CA GLN A 389 -3.07 13.04 -3.84
C GLN A 389 -3.17 12.06 -2.69
N ASP A 390 -4.39 11.76 -2.31
CA ASP A 390 -4.76 10.68 -1.41
C ASP A 390 -6.11 10.12 -1.84
N ARG A 391 -6.58 9.10 -1.14
CA ARG A 391 -7.90 8.53 -1.31
C ARG A 391 -8.86 9.09 -0.29
N TYR A 392 -10.13 9.03 -0.65
CA TYR A 392 -11.23 9.17 0.29
C TYR A 392 -11.63 7.79 0.78
N GLU A 393 -11.64 7.64 2.09
CA GLU A 393 -12.20 6.51 2.80
C GLU A 393 -13.23 7.03 3.79
N THR A 394 -14.35 6.32 3.92
CA THR A 394 -15.30 6.49 5.02
C THR A 394 -15.92 5.14 5.35
N THR A 395 -16.73 5.04 6.40
CA THR A 395 -17.20 3.76 6.91
C THR A 395 -18.64 3.75 7.37
N ILE A 396 -19.30 2.60 7.18
CA ILE A 396 -20.46 2.21 7.98
C ILE A 396 -19.98 1.28 9.11
N VAL A 397 -20.24 1.64 10.36
CA VAL A 397 -20.03 0.75 11.51
C VAL A 397 -21.38 0.22 11.96
N ALA A 398 -21.45 -1.09 12.18
CA ALA A 398 -22.61 -1.77 12.72
C ALA A 398 -22.23 -2.63 13.93
N GLU A 399 -23.21 -2.91 14.77
CA GLU A 399 -22.99 -3.54 16.06
C GLU A 399 -23.93 -4.74 16.25
N ASN A 400 -23.38 -5.83 16.78
CA ASN A 400 -24.11 -7.03 17.16
C ASN A 400 -24.33 -7.07 18.69
N PRO A 401 -25.41 -7.72 19.19
CA PRO A 401 -25.60 -7.97 20.62
C PRO A 401 -24.54 -8.86 21.29
N SER A 402 -23.73 -9.58 20.51
CA SER A 402 -22.73 -10.54 21.02
C SER A 402 -21.36 -10.36 20.37
N ASN A 403 -20.31 -10.76 21.10
CA ASN A 403 -18.94 -10.68 20.62
C ASN A 403 -18.65 -11.67 19.48
N PHE A 404 -17.79 -11.26 18.55
CA PHE A 404 -17.09 -12.13 17.60
C PHE A 404 -16.25 -13.15 18.34
N ILE A 405 -16.51 -14.44 18.09
CA ILE A 405 -15.78 -15.59 18.64
C ILE A 405 -14.29 -15.49 18.29
N LEU A 406 -13.99 -14.97 17.09
CA LEU A 406 -12.61 -14.88 16.60
C LEU A 406 -11.75 -13.92 17.44
N THR A 407 -12.36 -12.87 18.00
CA THR A 407 -11.65 -11.77 18.67
C THR A 407 -12.00 -11.58 20.14
N GLU A 408 -13.03 -12.26 20.68
CA GLU A 408 -13.53 -12.05 22.05
C GLU A 408 -12.46 -12.29 23.15
N LYS A 409 -11.41 -13.05 22.85
CA LYS A 409 -10.30 -13.36 23.78
C LYS A 409 -9.03 -12.60 23.48
N CYS A 410 -9.00 -11.80 22.42
CA CYS A 410 -7.82 -11.04 22.04
C CYS A 410 -7.69 -9.81 22.92
N THR A 411 -6.51 -9.61 23.50
CA THR A 411 -6.24 -8.43 24.34
C THR A 411 -5.41 -7.38 23.61
N TRP A 412 -4.96 -7.65 22.39
CA TRP A 412 -4.26 -6.68 21.53
C TRP A 412 -2.98 -6.11 22.17
N LEU A 413 -2.28 -6.95 22.93
CA LEU A 413 -1.13 -6.60 23.77
C LEU A 413 -1.42 -5.66 24.97
N ASP A 414 -2.68 -5.34 25.27
CA ASP A 414 -3.06 -4.53 26.43
C ASP A 414 -2.98 -5.32 27.77
N SER A 415 -2.70 -6.64 27.69
CA SER A 415 -2.52 -7.54 28.83
C SER A 415 -1.21 -8.34 28.70
N PRO A 416 -0.50 -8.65 29.81
CA PRO A 416 0.65 -9.56 29.80
C PRO A 416 0.31 -10.97 29.28
N SER A 417 -0.95 -11.38 29.39
CA SER A 417 -1.46 -12.65 28.88
C SER A 417 -2.46 -12.37 27.77
N ASP A 418 -2.01 -12.46 26.52
CA ASP A 418 -2.83 -12.36 25.31
C ASP A 418 -3.07 -13.77 24.71
N PRO A 419 -4.27 -14.35 24.87
CA PRO A 419 -4.60 -15.68 24.32
C PRO A 419 -4.46 -15.79 22.80
N CYS A 420 -4.74 -14.72 22.06
CA CYS A 420 -4.63 -14.71 20.60
C CYS A 420 -3.16 -14.71 20.16
N LEU A 421 -2.32 -13.94 20.85
CA LEU A 421 -0.87 -13.98 20.66
C LEU A 421 -0.28 -15.36 21.04
N ALA A 422 -0.73 -15.95 22.14
CA ALA A 422 -0.28 -17.27 22.57
C ALA A 422 -0.59 -18.35 21.52
N LYS A 423 -1.78 -18.31 20.90
CA LYS A 423 -2.10 -19.18 19.76
C LYS A 423 -1.21 -18.92 18.56
N TRP A 424 -0.95 -17.65 18.22
CA TRP A 424 -0.08 -17.32 17.08
C TRP A 424 1.35 -17.88 17.26
N LYS A 425 1.87 -17.87 18.50
CA LYS A 425 3.17 -18.42 18.90
C LYS A 425 3.25 -19.95 18.92
N SER A 426 2.12 -20.65 18.99
CA SER A 426 2.03 -22.07 19.38
C SER A 426 2.65 -23.10 18.41
N VAL A 427 3.34 -22.68 17.34
CA VAL A 427 3.97 -23.52 16.29
C VAL A 427 3.09 -24.67 15.75
N LEU A 428 1.77 -24.55 15.87
CA LEU A 428 0.82 -25.57 15.38
C LEU A 428 0.93 -25.71 13.86
N PRO A 429 0.75 -26.94 13.32
CA PRO A 429 1.06 -27.26 11.93
C PRO A 429 0.16 -26.58 10.90
N SER A 430 -1.02 -26.11 11.30
CA SER A 430 -1.95 -25.39 10.44
C SER A 430 -2.07 -23.92 10.85
N LEU A 431 -2.02 -23.01 9.88
CA LEU A 431 -2.20 -21.58 10.09
C LEU A 431 -3.55 -21.26 10.77
N PHE A 432 -4.60 -22.03 10.45
CA PHE A 432 -5.92 -21.91 11.08
C PHE A 432 -5.85 -22.12 12.60
N MET A 433 -5.09 -23.12 13.05
CA MET A 433 -4.95 -23.43 14.48
C MET A 433 -4.18 -22.36 15.26
N ARG A 434 -3.39 -21.54 14.56
CA ARG A 434 -2.64 -20.40 15.13
C ARG A 434 -3.50 -19.15 15.31
N GLY A 435 -4.78 -19.18 14.91
CA GLY A 435 -5.79 -18.16 15.21
C GLY A 435 -5.75 -16.90 14.33
N GLY A 436 -6.70 -15.99 14.58
CA GLY A 436 -6.95 -14.81 13.74
C GLY A 436 -5.78 -13.82 13.61
N TYR A 437 -4.84 -13.83 14.56
CA TYR A 437 -3.62 -13.00 14.52
C TYR A 437 -2.70 -13.32 13.34
N THR A 438 -2.92 -14.45 12.65
CA THR A 438 -2.24 -14.81 11.41
C THR A 438 -2.73 -14.06 10.16
N SER A 439 -3.82 -13.30 10.26
CA SER A 439 -4.38 -12.45 9.19
C SER A 439 -4.55 -11.01 9.70
N ASN A 440 -4.78 -10.07 8.79
CA ASN A 440 -5.01 -8.65 9.09
C ASN A 440 -6.46 -8.34 9.51
N GLY A 441 -7.37 -9.32 9.44
CA GLY A 441 -8.80 -9.17 9.75
C GLY A 441 -9.70 -8.84 8.56
N ILE A 442 -9.14 -8.62 7.37
CA ILE A 442 -9.88 -8.27 6.15
C ILE A 442 -9.88 -9.46 5.18
N ALA A 443 -10.99 -10.21 5.15
CA ALA A 443 -11.10 -11.42 4.31
C ALA A 443 -11.74 -11.16 2.93
N LEU A 444 -12.48 -10.06 2.78
CA LEU A 444 -13.30 -9.77 1.61
C LEU A 444 -13.11 -8.32 1.15
N GLY A 445 -13.05 -8.13 -0.18
CA GLY A 445 -13.23 -6.85 -0.84
C GLY A 445 -14.30 -6.94 -1.93
N VAL A 446 -15.14 -5.92 -2.04
CA VAL A 446 -16.15 -5.78 -3.08
C VAL A 446 -15.74 -4.65 -4.02
N LEU A 447 -15.46 -4.99 -5.27
CA LEU A 447 -15.24 -4.01 -6.31
C LEU A 447 -16.57 -3.49 -6.84
N MET A 448 -16.75 -2.17 -6.81
CA MET A 448 -17.96 -1.50 -7.25
C MET A 448 -17.62 -0.36 -8.21
N LYS A 449 -18.45 -0.20 -9.24
CA LYS A 449 -18.47 0.99 -10.09
C LYS A 449 -19.50 1.95 -9.51
N SER A 450 -19.08 3.16 -9.15
CA SER A 450 -19.98 4.24 -8.76
C SER A 450 -20.81 4.75 -9.95
N SER A 451 -21.91 5.44 -9.66
CA SER A 451 -22.75 6.10 -10.66
C SER A 451 -22.01 7.17 -11.47
N VAL A 452 -20.89 7.66 -10.93
CA VAL A 452 -20.09 8.77 -11.45
C VAL A 452 -18.65 8.36 -11.80
N ALA A 453 -18.37 7.06 -12.00
CA ALA A 453 -17.05 6.58 -12.36
C ALA A 453 -16.55 7.16 -13.70
N GLU A 454 -15.26 7.51 -13.80
CA GLU A 454 -14.64 8.05 -15.05
C GLU A 454 -14.59 7.02 -16.20
N SER A 455 -14.79 5.74 -15.90
CA SER A 455 -14.74 4.64 -16.88
C SER A 455 -15.64 3.47 -16.45
N ASP A 456 -15.63 2.38 -17.22
CA ASP A 456 -16.38 1.16 -16.86
C ASP A 456 -15.74 0.30 -15.76
N ALA A 457 -14.51 0.62 -15.37
CA ALA A 457 -13.82 -0.02 -14.26
C ALA A 457 -14.48 0.30 -12.92
N ALA A 458 -14.30 -0.59 -11.94
CA ALA A 458 -14.69 -0.31 -10.57
C ALA A 458 -13.78 0.77 -9.98
N ASP A 459 -14.35 1.83 -9.42
CA ASP A 459 -13.63 2.94 -8.80
C ASP A 459 -13.82 2.99 -7.27
N LEU A 460 -14.58 2.04 -6.73
CA LEU A 460 -14.76 1.80 -5.31
C LEU A 460 -14.28 0.40 -4.93
N LEU A 461 -13.62 0.30 -3.78
CA LEU A 461 -13.36 -0.96 -3.09
C LEU A 461 -13.98 -0.88 -1.70
N ILE A 462 -14.88 -1.81 -1.40
CA ILE A 462 -15.56 -1.88 -0.11
C ILE A 462 -15.08 -3.11 0.62
N SER A 463 -14.51 -2.96 1.81
CA SER A 463 -13.92 -4.05 2.58
C SER A 463 -14.50 -4.14 3.99
N GLY A 464 -14.50 -5.34 4.57
CA GLY A 464 -15.13 -5.61 5.85
C GLY A 464 -14.14 -6.09 6.91
N ALA A 465 -14.30 -5.63 8.15
CA ALA A 465 -13.49 -6.06 9.30
C ALA A 465 -14.32 -6.09 10.62
N PRO A 466 -14.03 -7.02 11.55
CA PRO A 466 -14.69 -7.11 12.85
C PRO A 466 -14.07 -6.12 13.86
N ALA A 467 -14.22 -4.84 13.59
CA ALA A 467 -13.71 -3.73 14.39
C ALA A 467 -14.60 -2.49 14.19
N ALA A 468 -14.42 -1.43 14.97
CA ALA A 468 -15.07 -0.11 14.76
C ALA A 468 -14.07 0.93 14.27
N PHE A 469 -13.73 0.87 12.99
CA PHE A 469 -12.73 1.77 12.41
C PHE A 469 -13.43 2.98 11.80
N THR A 470 -13.12 4.18 12.29
CA THR A 470 -13.75 5.44 11.86
C THR A 470 -12.73 6.46 11.35
N GLY A 471 -11.52 6.00 11.00
CA GLY A 471 -10.40 6.83 10.57
C GLY A 471 -9.33 7.02 11.65
N TYR A 472 -8.43 7.97 11.42
CA TYR A 472 -7.20 8.13 12.18
C TYR A 472 -7.25 9.33 13.12
N TYR A 473 -7.02 9.07 14.40
CA TYR A 473 -6.86 10.05 15.47
C TYR A 473 -6.01 9.43 16.59
N PRO A 474 -5.34 10.20 17.46
CA PRO A 474 -4.54 9.62 18.53
C PRO A 474 -5.37 8.69 19.43
N GLY A 475 -4.94 7.44 19.58
CA GLY A 475 -5.64 6.39 20.33
C GLY A 475 -6.61 5.54 19.51
N TYR A 476 -6.80 5.83 18.21
CA TYR A 476 -7.74 5.09 17.36
C TYR A 476 -7.44 3.58 17.32
N SER A 477 -6.16 3.18 17.38
CA SER A 477 -5.77 1.76 17.29
C SER A 477 -6.20 0.96 18.52
N VAL A 478 -6.41 1.64 19.65
CA VAL A 478 -7.02 1.07 20.85
C VAL A 478 -8.54 1.03 20.66
N ASN A 479 -9.14 2.18 20.40
CA ASN A 479 -10.60 2.38 20.30
C ASN A 479 -11.27 1.40 19.33
N VAL A 480 -10.68 1.20 18.15
CA VAL A 480 -11.17 0.30 17.10
C VAL A 480 -11.32 -1.16 17.53
N THR A 481 -10.62 -1.57 18.60
CA THR A 481 -10.60 -2.94 19.13
C THR A 481 -11.13 -3.07 20.57
N GLN A 482 -11.64 -1.99 21.17
CA GLN A 482 -12.16 -2.01 22.55
C GLN A 482 -13.35 -2.96 22.70
N GLU A 483 -14.25 -2.95 21.71
CA GLU A 483 -15.45 -3.76 21.68
C GLU A 483 -15.31 -4.87 20.64
N SER A 484 -15.50 -6.12 21.04
CA SER A 484 -15.40 -7.26 20.13
C SER A 484 -16.74 -7.59 19.45
N ARG A 485 -17.67 -6.64 19.33
CA ARG A 485 -19.03 -6.86 18.79
C ARG A 485 -19.40 -5.97 17.60
N GLN A 486 -18.43 -5.22 17.09
CA GLN A 486 -18.62 -4.24 16.02
C GLN A 486 -18.03 -4.72 14.70
N TRP A 487 -18.67 -4.35 13.61
CA TRP A 487 -18.26 -4.62 12.24
C TRP A 487 -18.17 -3.31 11.46
N THR A 488 -17.11 -3.13 10.69
CA THR A 488 -16.93 -1.98 9.81
C THR A 488 -16.97 -2.41 8.35
N TRP A 489 -17.75 -1.72 7.54
CA TRP A 489 -17.58 -1.65 6.09
C TRP A 489 -16.81 -0.37 5.73
N ILE A 490 -15.58 -0.53 5.26
CA ILE A 490 -14.72 0.55 4.78
C ILE A 490 -14.98 0.74 3.29
N VAL A 491 -15.43 1.94 2.92
CA VAL A 491 -15.63 2.37 1.53
C VAL A 491 -14.41 3.17 1.12
N LEU A 492 -13.66 2.68 0.14
CA LEU A 492 -12.48 3.35 -0.42
C LEU A 492 -12.78 3.82 -1.84
N LYS A 493 -12.54 5.11 -2.13
CA LYS A 493 -12.46 5.64 -3.49
C LYS A 493 -11.06 5.43 -4.03
N ALA A 494 -10.96 4.72 -5.15
CA ALA A 494 -9.71 4.47 -5.82
C ALA A 494 -9.19 5.76 -6.48
N GLN A 495 -9.52 6.00 -7.74
CA GLN A 495 -9.03 7.16 -8.47
C GLN A 495 -9.79 8.42 -8.05
N THR A 496 -9.29 9.13 -7.03
CA THR A 496 -9.76 10.46 -6.66
C THR A 496 -9.39 11.47 -7.75
N ARG A 497 -10.25 12.47 -7.91
CA ARG A 497 -10.06 13.56 -8.87
C ARG A 497 -9.29 14.73 -8.28
N ASN A 498 -9.34 14.87 -6.95
CA ASN A 498 -8.58 15.88 -6.24
C ASN A 498 -7.06 15.64 -6.35
N ARG A 499 -6.34 16.64 -6.84
CA ARG A 499 -4.87 16.73 -6.91
C ARG A 499 -4.34 18.03 -6.29
N GLY A 500 -5.18 18.76 -5.58
CA GLY A 500 -4.90 20.11 -5.09
C GLY A 500 -4.05 20.13 -3.83
N GLY A 501 -3.68 18.96 -3.30
CA GLY A 501 -2.93 18.88 -2.05
C GLY A 501 -1.50 19.40 -2.17
N THR A 502 -0.94 19.84 -1.05
CA THR A 502 0.39 20.43 -0.94
C THR A 502 1.16 19.98 0.29
N VAL A 503 2.49 19.95 0.17
CA VAL A 503 3.47 19.81 1.25
C VAL A 503 4.39 21.02 1.22
N GLN A 504 4.28 21.89 2.22
CA GLN A 504 5.08 23.11 2.34
C GLN A 504 6.01 23.05 3.54
N LEU A 505 7.18 23.65 3.42
CA LEU A 505 8.11 23.82 4.53
C LEU A 505 7.49 24.75 5.59
N ARG A 506 7.45 24.25 6.81
CA ARG A 506 7.11 25.03 8.00
C ARG A 506 8.25 25.98 8.39
N SER A 507 9.49 25.49 8.31
CA SER A 507 10.70 26.22 8.68
C SER A 507 11.91 25.67 7.91
N LYS A 508 13.11 26.19 8.22
CA LYS A 508 14.41 25.69 7.75
C LYS A 508 14.97 24.55 8.61
N ASP A 509 14.36 24.26 9.76
CA ASP A 509 14.80 23.16 10.62
C ASP A 509 14.39 21.83 9.98
N PRO A 510 15.34 20.96 9.59
CA PRO A 510 15.03 19.70 8.94
C PRO A 510 14.23 18.73 9.83
N PHE A 511 14.19 18.96 11.14
CA PHE A 511 13.44 18.13 12.08
C PHE A 511 11.97 18.54 12.22
N ASP A 512 11.59 19.75 11.78
CA ASP A 512 10.19 20.17 11.77
C ASP A 512 9.39 19.36 10.76
N THR A 513 8.16 19.00 11.12
CA THR A 513 7.23 18.45 10.15
C THR A 513 6.76 19.53 9.18
N PRO A 514 6.59 19.23 7.88
CA PRO A 514 6.04 20.17 6.93
C PRO A 514 4.57 20.50 7.28
N ILE A 515 4.05 21.55 6.64
CA ILE A 515 2.62 21.83 6.59
C ILE A 515 2.05 20.99 5.45
N ILE A 516 1.09 20.12 5.75
CA ILE A 516 0.49 19.17 4.81
C ILE A 516 -0.99 19.49 4.70
N ASN A 517 -1.43 19.92 3.51
CA ASN A 517 -2.83 20.20 3.24
C ASN A 517 -3.29 19.31 2.10
N PHE A 518 -4.26 18.42 2.33
CA PHE A 518 -4.82 17.59 1.27
C PHE A 518 -5.83 18.32 0.40
N ASN A 519 -6.42 19.41 0.91
CA ASN A 519 -7.42 20.21 0.20
C ASN A 519 -8.56 19.32 -0.33
N TYR A 520 -9.23 18.63 0.59
CA TYR A 520 -10.30 17.68 0.29
C TYR A 520 -11.48 18.37 -0.41
N PHE A 521 -12.11 17.62 -1.31
CA PHE A 521 -13.32 17.99 -2.04
C PHE A 521 -13.25 19.41 -2.63
N ASP A 522 -14.11 20.31 -2.18
CA ASP A 522 -14.32 21.65 -2.72
C ASP A 522 -13.12 22.59 -2.54
N THR A 523 -12.23 22.29 -1.59
CA THR A 523 -10.98 23.05 -1.40
C THR A 523 -9.86 22.63 -2.34
N GLY A 524 -10.01 21.51 -3.05
CA GLY A 524 -9.04 20.94 -3.97
C GLY A 524 -9.24 21.37 -5.43
N ASN A 525 -9.02 20.42 -6.36
CA ASN A 525 -9.45 20.61 -7.74
C ASN A 525 -10.97 20.50 -7.80
N ASN A 526 -11.65 21.58 -8.21
CA ASN A 526 -13.12 21.60 -8.31
C ASN A 526 -13.66 22.49 -9.46
N SER A 527 -12.85 22.78 -10.48
CA SER A 527 -13.25 23.67 -11.58
C SER A 527 -14.38 23.11 -12.45
N ASN A 528 -14.60 21.79 -12.43
CA ASN A 528 -15.62 21.09 -13.22
C ASN A 528 -16.53 20.20 -12.35
N GLY A 529 -16.65 20.50 -11.05
CA GLY A 529 -17.46 19.73 -10.12
C GLY A 529 -16.83 18.41 -9.68
N GLU A 530 -15.49 18.29 -9.72
CA GLU A 530 -14.78 17.08 -9.32
C GLU A 530 -15.08 16.67 -7.87
N ALA A 531 -15.24 17.65 -6.96
CA ALA A 531 -15.58 17.42 -5.56
C ALA A 531 -16.95 16.72 -5.42
N GLU A 532 -17.94 17.19 -6.18
CA GLU A 532 -19.28 16.61 -6.22
C GLU A 532 -19.23 15.15 -6.66
N LEU A 533 -18.49 14.87 -7.72
CA LEU A 533 -18.36 13.53 -8.29
C LEU A 533 -17.63 12.57 -7.34
N ASP A 534 -16.59 13.04 -6.64
CA ASP A 534 -15.90 12.21 -5.65
C ASP A 534 -16.78 11.95 -4.42
N ALA A 535 -17.51 12.96 -3.93
CA ALA A 535 -18.43 12.80 -2.81
C ALA A 535 -19.61 11.86 -3.16
N GLN A 536 -20.21 12.00 -4.34
CA GLN A 536 -21.28 11.12 -4.81
C GLN A 536 -20.80 9.67 -4.94
N ALA A 537 -19.58 9.42 -5.42
CA ALA A 537 -19.04 8.07 -5.47
C ALA A 537 -18.94 7.44 -4.07
N MET A 538 -18.55 8.22 -3.05
CA MET A 538 -18.52 7.75 -1.67
C MET A 538 -19.93 7.49 -1.14
N VAL A 539 -20.90 8.34 -1.44
CA VAL A 539 -22.32 8.15 -1.08
C VAL A 539 -22.84 6.82 -1.65
N ASP A 540 -22.56 6.50 -2.91
CA ASP A 540 -22.96 5.24 -3.53
C ASP A 540 -22.41 4.03 -2.76
N GLY A 541 -21.13 4.08 -2.38
CA GLY A 541 -20.48 3.03 -1.60
C GLY A 541 -21.04 2.92 -0.17
N MET A 542 -21.31 4.05 0.48
CA MET A 542 -21.91 4.10 1.82
C MET A 542 -23.33 3.54 1.83
N ASN A 543 -24.15 3.89 0.84
CA ASN A 543 -25.49 3.33 0.67
C ASN A 543 -25.45 1.82 0.38
N TRP A 544 -24.47 1.34 -0.39
CA TRP A 544 -24.27 -0.10 -0.56
C TRP A 544 -23.88 -0.78 0.76
N ALA A 545 -22.99 -0.19 1.55
CA ALA A 545 -22.56 -0.73 2.83
C ALA A 545 -23.73 -0.78 3.84
N ARG A 546 -24.56 0.27 3.90
CA ARG A 546 -25.82 0.28 4.67
C ARG A 546 -26.77 -0.84 4.24
N LYS A 547 -26.93 -1.04 2.93
CA LYS A 547 -27.71 -2.16 2.38
C LYS A 547 -27.12 -3.51 2.78
N ALA A 548 -25.80 -3.67 2.82
CA ALA A 548 -25.15 -4.89 3.30
C ALA A 548 -25.45 -5.15 4.78
N VAL A 549 -25.42 -4.12 5.64
CA VAL A 549 -25.81 -4.23 7.06
C VAL A 549 -27.29 -4.62 7.20
N ALA A 550 -28.18 -3.99 6.43
CA ALA A 550 -29.61 -4.28 6.46
C ALA A 550 -29.97 -5.69 5.93
N ASN A 551 -29.16 -6.24 5.03
CA ASN A 551 -29.32 -7.57 4.45
C ASN A 551 -28.69 -8.69 5.32
N ASN A 552 -28.63 -8.53 6.64
CA ASN A 552 -28.16 -9.59 7.53
C ASN A 552 -29.23 -10.71 7.65
N PHE A 553 -28.90 -11.91 7.16
CA PHE A 553 -29.80 -13.06 7.29
C PHE A 553 -29.85 -13.50 8.76
N ARG A 554 -31.03 -13.92 9.24
CA ARG A 554 -31.40 -14.24 10.65
C ARG A 554 -30.48 -15.26 11.36
N PHE A 555 -29.24 -14.90 11.64
CA PHE A 555 -28.25 -15.66 12.42
C PHE A 555 -27.68 -14.75 13.53
N PRO A 556 -27.26 -15.30 14.68
CA PRO A 556 -27.65 -14.80 16.00
C PRO A 556 -27.33 -13.30 16.21
N GLY A 557 -28.38 -12.52 16.47
CA GLY A 557 -28.31 -11.08 16.68
C GLY A 557 -28.24 -10.30 15.37
N PHE A 558 -29.17 -9.34 15.20
CA PHE A 558 -29.12 -8.42 14.06
C PHE A 558 -28.01 -7.39 14.26
N PHE A 559 -27.26 -7.11 13.21
CA PHE A 559 -26.38 -5.95 13.18
C PHE A 559 -27.23 -4.68 13.04
N ARG A 560 -26.98 -3.70 13.91
CA ARG A 560 -27.58 -2.37 13.83
C ARG A 560 -26.51 -1.36 13.45
N GLU A 561 -26.76 -0.53 12.45
CA GLU A 561 -25.88 0.59 12.12
C GLU A 561 -25.77 1.54 13.32
N VAL A 562 -24.53 1.91 13.67
CA VAL A 562 -24.21 2.85 14.75
C VAL A 562 -23.40 4.06 14.28
N TRP A 563 -22.83 4.01 13.07
CA TRP A 563 -22.06 5.10 12.46
C TRP A 563 -22.23 5.05 10.94
N PRO A 564 -22.72 6.10 10.26
CA PRO A 564 -23.26 7.36 10.81
C PRO A 564 -24.56 7.19 11.62
N GLY A 565 -25.31 6.10 11.40
CA GLY A 565 -26.61 5.92 12.04
C GLY A 565 -27.58 7.04 11.65
N SER A 566 -28.30 7.58 12.63
CA SER A 566 -29.33 8.60 12.40
C SER A 566 -28.81 9.96 11.93
N GLU A 567 -27.49 10.21 12.00
CA GLU A 567 -26.90 11.48 11.58
C GLU A 567 -26.93 11.69 10.05
N ALA A 568 -27.05 10.62 9.27
CA ALA A 568 -27.11 10.70 7.82
C ALA A 568 -28.12 9.69 7.21
N GLN A 569 -29.35 10.14 6.94
CA GLN A 569 -30.46 9.29 6.46
C GLN A 569 -30.84 9.56 4.99
N THR A 570 -30.56 10.75 4.46
CA THR A 570 -30.72 11.07 3.03
C THR A 570 -29.38 11.13 2.31
N ASP A 571 -29.39 11.11 0.98
CA ASP A 571 -28.16 11.22 0.18
C ASP A 571 -27.44 12.56 0.41
N GLU A 572 -28.19 13.65 0.58
CA GLU A 572 -27.62 14.98 0.89
C GLU A 572 -26.93 14.99 2.26
N GLN A 573 -27.55 14.38 3.27
CA GLN A 573 -26.94 14.24 4.59
C GLN A 573 -25.74 13.30 4.56
N MET A 574 -25.81 12.21 3.79
CA MET A 574 -24.69 11.28 3.60
C MET A 574 -23.53 11.96 2.91
N LYS A 575 -23.79 12.88 1.99
CA LYS A 575 -22.75 13.63 1.32
C LYS A 575 -22.03 14.60 2.26
N ASP A 576 -22.79 15.39 3.03
CA ASP A 576 -22.20 16.26 4.07
C ASP A 576 -21.42 15.44 5.11
N TRP A 577 -21.91 14.25 5.47
CA TRP A 577 -21.19 13.30 6.32
C TRP A 577 -19.87 12.84 5.70
N VAL A 578 -19.90 12.39 4.44
CA VAL A 578 -18.69 11.96 3.71
C VAL A 578 -17.65 13.07 3.70
N GLU A 579 -18.05 14.31 3.42
CA GLU A 579 -17.12 15.43 3.36
C GLU A 579 -16.51 15.73 4.74
N LYS A 580 -17.30 15.67 5.83
CA LYS A 580 -16.79 15.88 7.19
C LYS A 580 -15.90 14.76 7.67
N GLU A 581 -16.28 13.52 7.37
CA GLU A 581 -15.71 12.35 8.01
C GLU A 581 -14.66 11.64 7.18
N ALA A 582 -14.50 11.91 5.89
CA ALA A 582 -13.53 11.20 5.06
C ALA A 582 -12.08 11.31 5.59
N TRP A 583 -11.31 10.24 5.40
CA TRP A 583 -9.87 10.19 5.66
C TRP A 583 -9.12 9.50 4.51
N GLY A 584 -7.80 9.53 4.58
CA GLY A 584 -6.92 8.82 3.66
C GLY A 584 -5.67 8.29 4.36
N HIS A 585 -4.96 7.37 3.71
CA HIS A 585 -3.69 6.81 4.19
C HIS A 585 -2.76 6.41 3.01
N HIS A 586 -2.96 7.03 1.86
CA HIS A 586 -2.31 6.73 0.58
C HIS A 586 -1.70 7.98 -0.07
N ALA A 587 -1.14 8.89 0.73
CA ALA A 587 -0.47 10.09 0.27
C ALA A 587 0.62 9.75 -0.75
N CYS A 588 0.55 10.42 -1.90
CA CYS A 588 1.42 10.18 -3.06
C CYS A 588 1.57 11.46 -3.92
N CYS A 589 2.29 11.32 -5.03
CA CYS A 589 2.31 12.27 -6.14
C CYS A 589 3.00 13.64 -5.93
N THR A 590 3.71 13.84 -4.82
CA THR A 590 4.35 15.12 -4.44
C THR A 590 5.64 15.48 -5.19
N ALA A 591 6.16 14.60 -6.02
CA ALA A 591 7.30 14.84 -6.90
C ALA A 591 7.06 14.10 -8.24
N PRO A 592 6.04 14.50 -9.02
CA PRO A 592 5.50 13.67 -10.08
C PRO A 592 6.44 13.56 -11.28
N ILE A 593 6.46 12.36 -11.88
CA ILE A 593 6.87 12.15 -13.28
C ILE A 593 5.88 12.84 -14.19
N GLY A 594 6.35 13.55 -15.21
CA GLY A 594 5.47 14.18 -16.20
C GLY A 594 6.06 14.28 -17.60
N ALA A 595 5.32 14.93 -18.51
CA ALA A 595 5.72 15.17 -19.89
C ALA A 595 6.96 16.09 -19.97
N ALA A 596 7.72 16.04 -21.06
CA ALA A 596 8.97 16.81 -21.17
C ALA A 596 8.77 18.34 -21.08
N ASP A 597 7.62 18.83 -21.54
CA ASP A 597 7.19 20.22 -21.54
C ASP A 597 6.35 20.64 -20.31
N ASP A 598 6.03 19.70 -19.42
CA ASP A 598 5.31 19.99 -18.18
C ASP A 598 6.23 20.70 -17.17
N VAL A 599 5.90 21.96 -16.88
CA VAL A 599 6.62 22.82 -15.92
C VAL A 599 6.47 22.36 -14.47
N ASN A 600 5.44 21.59 -14.15
CA ASN A 600 5.17 21.04 -12.82
C ASN A 600 5.71 19.61 -12.66
N ALA A 601 6.22 19.00 -13.73
CA ALA A 601 6.91 17.72 -13.61
C ALA A 601 8.22 17.91 -12.84
N VAL A 602 8.38 17.13 -11.77
CA VAL A 602 9.61 17.12 -10.98
C VAL A 602 10.61 16.11 -11.54
N LEU A 603 10.07 15.02 -12.09
CA LEU A 603 10.85 13.90 -12.58
C LEU A 603 10.61 13.68 -14.08
N ASP A 604 11.58 13.07 -14.73
CA ASP A 604 11.37 12.43 -16.03
C ASP A 604 10.98 10.95 -15.88
N SER A 605 10.72 10.26 -17.00
CA SER A 605 10.32 8.85 -17.01
C SER A 605 11.37 7.89 -16.46
N LYS A 606 12.61 8.36 -16.26
CA LYS A 606 13.75 7.62 -15.71
C LYS A 606 14.05 7.98 -14.26
N PHE A 607 13.08 8.52 -13.53
CA PHE A 607 13.15 8.88 -12.11
C PHE A 607 14.15 10.00 -11.80
N ARG A 608 14.70 10.71 -12.79
CA ARG A 608 15.72 11.75 -12.59
C ARG A 608 15.06 13.06 -12.21
N VAL A 609 15.60 13.73 -11.19
CA VAL A 609 15.14 15.08 -10.82
C VAL A 609 15.54 16.06 -11.92
N ARG A 610 14.56 16.75 -12.49
CA ARG A 610 14.79 17.68 -13.59
C ARG A 610 15.69 18.82 -13.15
N GLY A 611 16.61 19.21 -14.02
CA GLY A 611 17.55 20.31 -13.73
C GLY A 611 18.61 19.98 -12.67
N VAL A 612 18.77 18.71 -12.27
CA VAL A 612 19.79 18.29 -11.29
C VAL A 612 20.49 17.02 -11.80
N ASP A 613 21.81 17.04 -11.84
CA ASP A 613 22.59 15.85 -12.17
C ASP A 613 22.76 14.95 -10.93
N ASN A 614 22.78 13.64 -11.16
CA ASN A 614 23.07 12.60 -10.16
C ASN A 614 22.06 12.49 -9.00
N LEU A 615 20.81 12.88 -9.25
CA LEU A 615 19.73 12.79 -8.28
C LEU A 615 18.50 12.09 -8.88
N ARG A 616 17.98 11.09 -8.17
CA ARG A 616 16.73 10.40 -8.50
C ARG A 616 15.77 10.36 -7.31
N VAL A 617 14.50 10.11 -7.57
CA VAL A 617 13.47 9.86 -6.56
C VAL A 617 12.75 8.56 -6.89
N VAL A 618 12.62 7.65 -5.91
CA VAL A 618 11.95 6.35 -6.07
C VAL A 618 11.13 6.06 -4.81
N ASP A 619 9.91 6.58 -4.77
CA ASP A 619 8.92 6.31 -3.72
C ASP A 619 7.49 6.70 -4.20
N ALA A 620 6.54 6.78 -3.27
CA ALA A 620 5.15 7.15 -3.56
C ALA A 620 4.97 8.56 -4.17
N SER A 621 5.93 9.47 -4.02
CA SER A 621 5.86 10.84 -4.55
C SER A 621 5.92 10.90 -6.09
N ILE A 622 6.42 9.86 -6.75
CA ILE A 622 6.77 9.89 -8.17
C ILE A 622 5.56 9.81 -9.11
N PHE A 623 4.41 9.35 -8.62
CA PHE A 623 3.25 9.13 -9.48
C PHE A 623 2.64 10.46 -9.95
N PRO A 624 2.24 10.59 -11.23
CA PRO A 624 1.46 11.75 -11.69
C PRO A 624 0.00 11.70 -11.22
N LYS A 625 -0.60 10.50 -11.16
CA LYS A 625 -1.94 10.22 -10.64
C LYS A 625 -1.86 9.04 -9.69
N ILE A 626 -2.62 9.06 -8.60
CA ILE A 626 -2.66 7.98 -7.61
C ILE A 626 -3.01 6.63 -8.27
N PRO A 627 -2.16 5.58 -8.14
CA PRO A 627 -2.37 4.32 -8.85
C PRO A 627 -3.17 3.29 -8.04
N GLY A 628 -4.02 2.49 -8.70
CA GLY A 628 -4.71 1.33 -8.14
C GLY A 628 -5.71 1.66 -7.02
N TYR A 629 -5.94 0.71 -6.11
CA TYR A 629 -6.73 0.87 -4.86
C TYR A 629 -5.85 1.04 -3.62
N PHE A 630 -4.68 0.39 -3.60
CA PHE A 630 -3.71 0.49 -2.51
C PHE A 630 -2.34 0.72 -3.15
N ILE A 631 -1.64 1.77 -2.72
CA ILE A 631 -0.46 2.22 -3.46
C ILE A 631 0.81 1.40 -3.17
N VAL A 632 0.79 0.51 -2.18
CA VAL A 632 2.01 -0.19 -1.76
C VAL A 632 2.58 -1.11 -2.85
N LEU A 633 1.72 -1.86 -3.53
CA LEU A 633 2.15 -2.75 -4.61
C LEU A 633 2.71 -2.00 -5.82
N PRO A 634 2.06 -0.94 -6.36
CA PRO A 634 2.67 -0.14 -7.42
C PRO A 634 4.00 0.50 -6.99
N ILE A 635 4.19 0.85 -5.71
CA ILE A 635 5.49 1.35 -5.22
C ILE A 635 6.57 0.25 -5.30
N TYR A 636 6.26 -0.99 -4.93
CA TYR A 636 7.20 -2.10 -5.10
C TYR A 636 7.54 -2.34 -6.57
N MET A 637 6.56 -2.24 -7.46
CA MET A 637 6.77 -2.42 -8.90
C MET A 637 7.66 -1.32 -9.50
N ILE A 638 7.46 -0.05 -9.14
CA ILE A 638 8.33 1.03 -9.63
C ILE A 638 9.73 0.97 -9.00
N SER A 639 9.87 0.42 -7.79
CA SER A 639 11.17 0.16 -7.17
C SER A 639 11.99 -0.83 -8.00
N GLU A 640 11.35 -1.94 -8.40
CA GLU A 640 11.94 -2.95 -9.28
C GLU A 640 12.29 -2.38 -10.66
N LYS A 641 11.38 -1.60 -11.28
CA LYS A 641 11.66 -0.89 -12.53
C LYS A 641 12.80 0.11 -12.42
N ALA A 642 12.86 0.87 -11.33
CA ALA A 642 13.90 1.87 -11.13
C ALA A 642 15.28 1.23 -11.06
N ALA A 643 15.40 0.07 -10.39
CA ALA A 643 16.66 -0.68 -10.33
C ALA A 643 17.19 -1.03 -11.73
N ASP A 644 16.32 -1.57 -12.60
CA ASP A 644 16.68 -1.91 -13.98
C ASP A 644 17.04 -0.66 -14.78
N THR A 645 16.25 0.40 -14.63
CA THR A 645 16.47 1.69 -15.32
C THR A 645 17.82 2.30 -14.95
N ILE A 646 18.16 2.31 -13.66
CA ILE A 646 19.42 2.85 -13.12
C ILE A 646 20.59 1.98 -13.57
N HIS A 647 20.47 0.65 -13.46
CA HIS A 647 21.52 -0.26 -13.89
C HIS A 647 21.83 -0.10 -15.39
N VAL A 648 20.81 0.00 -16.25
CA VAL A 648 21.01 0.23 -17.68
C VAL A 648 21.63 1.59 -17.97
N ASP A 649 21.13 2.66 -17.34
CA ASP A 649 21.72 4.01 -17.50
C ASP A 649 23.21 3.99 -17.14
N ASP A 650 23.61 3.28 -16.09
CA ASP A 650 25.01 3.26 -15.66
C ASP A 650 25.89 2.33 -16.51
N VAL A 651 25.39 1.18 -16.97
CA VAL A 651 26.12 0.32 -17.93
C VAL A 651 26.34 1.02 -19.27
N VAL A 652 25.33 1.72 -19.79
CA VAL A 652 25.44 2.45 -21.08
C VAL A 652 26.39 3.65 -20.98
N ASN A 653 26.51 4.27 -19.80
CA ASN A 653 27.37 5.43 -19.58
C ASN A 653 28.79 5.10 -19.12
N GLN A 654 29.16 3.82 -18.95
CA GLN A 654 30.56 3.44 -18.79
C GLN A 654 31.30 3.59 -20.13
N PRO A 655 32.50 4.20 -20.17
CA PRO A 655 33.31 4.19 -21.37
C PRO A 655 33.56 2.73 -21.74
N VAL A 656 33.06 2.32 -22.89
CA VAL A 656 33.35 0.99 -23.42
C VAL A 656 34.86 0.97 -23.69
N GLU A 657 35.64 0.29 -22.85
CA GLU A 657 36.92 -0.26 -23.29
C GLU A 657 36.57 -1.29 -24.37
N TRP A 658 36.60 -0.83 -25.62
CA TRP A 658 36.37 -1.67 -26.77
C TRP A 658 37.49 -2.70 -26.84
N THR A 659 37.21 -3.92 -26.42
CA THR A 659 37.94 -5.11 -26.87
C THR A 659 37.04 -5.84 -27.86
N PRO A 660 37.45 -5.99 -29.12
CA PRO A 660 36.65 -6.74 -30.08
C PRO A 660 36.59 -8.20 -29.63
N ARG A 661 35.38 -8.70 -29.34
CA ARG A 661 35.15 -10.13 -29.23
C ARG A 661 35.39 -10.74 -30.62
N GLY A 662 36.51 -11.44 -30.77
CA GLY A 662 36.90 -12.08 -32.03
C GLY A 662 38.40 -12.17 -32.31
N SER A 663 39.30 -11.89 -31.37
CA SER A 663 40.72 -12.29 -31.52
C SER A 663 40.96 -13.67 -30.91
N THR A 664 41.86 -14.40 -31.54
CA THR A 664 42.11 -15.85 -31.53
C THR A 664 42.50 -16.50 -30.18
N ASP A 665 42.45 -15.78 -29.07
CA ASP A 665 42.99 -16.26 -27.79
C ASP A 665 41.95 -16.96 -26.89
N ASP A 666 40.64 -16.75 -27.14
CA ASP A 666 39.54 -17.34 -26.36
C ASP A 666 39.27 -18.84 -26.69
N LEU A 667 39.94 -19.38 -27.72
CA LEU A 667 39.87 -20.80 -28.07
C LEU A 667 40.97 -21.64 -27.40
N SER A 668 41.98 -21.02 -26.77
CA SER A 668 43.08 -21.73 -26.13
C SER A 668 42.76 -22.25 -24.71
N GLN A 669 41.70 -21.75 -24.07
CA GLN A 669 41.37 -22.09 -22.67
C GLN A 669 40.25 -23.14 -22.50
N ARG A 670 39.75 -23.74 -23.59
CA ARG A 670 38.77 -24.85 -23.53
C ARG A 670 39.34 -26.23 -23.87
N GLY A 671 40.66 -26.39 -23.90
CA GLY A 671 41.33 -27.68 -24.11
C GLY A 671 41.96 -28.26 -22.85
N SER A 672 41.18 -28.87 -21.94
CA SER A 672 41.65 -29.97 -21.05
C SER A 672 40.57 -30.44 -20.07
N ARG A 673 39.52 -31.09 -20.58
CA ARG A 673 38.83 -32.12 -19.80
C ARG A 673 38.62 -33.34 -20.69
N LYS A 674 39.55 -34.30 -20.56
CA LYS A 674 39.38 -35.68 -21.02
C LYS A 674 38.44 -36.40 -20.04
N SER A 675 37.40 -37.03 -20.57
CA SER A 675 36.83 -38.25 -20.00
C SER A 675 36.23 -39.08 -21.14
N ASP A 676 36.68 -40.32 -21.20
CA ASP A 676 36.41 -41.36 -22.20
C ASP A 676 34.95 -41.86 -22.23
N TRP A 677 34.67 -42.59 -23.32
CA TRP A 677 33.52 -43.45 -23.64
C TRP A 677 32.27 -42.74 -24.18
N GLY A 678 31.70 -43.06 -25.34
CA GLY A 678 31.98 -44.07 -26.36
C GLY A 678 30.90 -43.97 -27.46
N ASP A 679 31.31 -44.25 -28.69
CA ASP A 679 30.61 -44.37 -29.97
C ASP A 679 29.06 -44.34 -30.01
N THR A 680 28.51 -43.52 -30.91
CA THR A 680 27.90 -44.02 -32.17
C THR A 680 27.57 -42.88 -33.14
N GLN A 681 27.74 -43.19 -34.42
CA GLN A 681 27.75 -42.32 -35.59
C GLN A 681 26.35 -41.90 -36.11
N GLY A 682 26.35 -40.82 -36.88
CA GLY A 682 25.36 -40.50 -37.93
C GLY A 682 24.37 -39.41 -37.50
N SER A 683 24.13 -38.32 -38.22
CA SER A 683 24.54 -37.89 -39.56
C SER A 683 24.26 -36.38 -39.65
N GLU A 684 25.18 -35.62 -40.24
CA GLU A 684 24.92 -34.26 -40.71
C GLU A 684 23.86 -34.27 -41.81
N GLN A 685 22.92 -33.32 -41.77
CA GLN A 685 22.55 -32.60 -42.98
C GLN A 685 21.93 -31.23 -42.68
N SER A 686 22.26 -30.33 -43.59
CA SER A 686 22.22 -28.87 -43.60
C SER A 686 20.85 -28.21 -43.63
N ALA A 687 20.88 -26.98 -43.14
CA ALA A 687 20.00 -25.82 -43.35
C ALA A 687 19.21 -25.73 -44.66
N SER A 688 18.01 -25.15 -44.57
CA SER A 688 17.59 -24.02 -45.42
C SER A 688 16.49 -23.21 -44.74
N ASP A 689 16.61 -21.89 -44.89
CA ASP A 689 15.68 -20.83 -44.50
C ASP A 689 14.34 -20.89 -45.28
N ASP A 690 13.43 -20.00 -44.85
CA ASP A 690 12.19 -19.53 -45.49
C ASP A 690 10.90 -20.35 -45.28
N ASP A 691 10.06 -19.88 -44.34
CA ASP A 691 8.80 -19.19 -44.68
C ASP A 691 7.96 -18.89 -43.43
N TRP A 692 7.67 -17.60 -43.23
CA TRP A 692 6.82 -17.09 -42.16
C TRP A 692 5.43 -16.78 -42.75
N ALA A 693 4.42 -17.58 -42.39
CA ALA A 693 3.00 -17.28 -42.62
C ALA A 693 2.17 -17.60 -41.35
N PRO A 694 1.02 -16.93 -41.14
CA PRO A 694 0.45 -16.68 -39.82
C PRO A 694 -0.37 -17.85 -39.26
N ARG A 695 -0.34 -17.98 -37.92
CA ARG A 695 -1.06 -19.00 -37.15
C ARG A 695 -2.58 -18.91 -37.36
N GLY A 696 -3.15 -20.06 -37.69
CA GLY A 696 -4.55 -20.27 -38.04
C GLY A 696 -5.56 -20.14 -36.90
N SER A 697 -6.82 -20.15 -37.34
CA SER A 697 -8.06 -19.97 -36.60
C SER A 697 -8.39 -21.09 -35.61
N SER A 698 -9.35 -20.79 -34.74
CA SER A 698 -9.82 -21.47 -33.53
C SER A 698 -10.38 -22.90 -33.66
N ASP A 699 -10.13 -23.62 -34.75
CA ASP A 699 -10.76 -24.93 -35.00
C ASP A 699 -9.82 -26.15 -34.85
N ASP A 700 -8.53 -25.94 -34.55
CA ASP A 700 -7.55 -27.04 -34.46
C ASP A 700 -7.27 -27.54 -33.02
N LEU A 701 -8.23 -27.35 -32.09
CA LEU A 701 -8.11 -27.81 -30.70
C LEU A 701 -9.12 -28.90 -30.28
N ALA A 702 -10.02 -29.33 -31.17
CA ALA A 702 -11.04 -30.34 -30.84
C ALA A 702 -10.56 -31.80 -31.00
N GLY A 703 -9.40 -32.04 -31.63
CA GLY A 703 -8.83 -33.40 -31.79
C GLY A 703 -7.97 -33.88 -30.61
N ARG A 704 -7.49 -32.98 -29.74
CA ARG A 704 -6.55 -33.30 -28.66
C ARG A 704 -7.18 -33.62 -27.30
N LEU A 705 -8.52 -33.65 -27.21
CA LEU A 705 -9.22 -33.78 -25.92
C LEU A 705 -10.29 -34.89 -25.86
N GLY A 706 -10.20 -35.93 -26.70
CA GLY A 706 -10.75 -37.27 -26.39
C GLY A 706 -12.16 -37.34 -25.75
N MET A 707 -13.14 -36.59 -26.25
CA MET A 707 -14.52 -36.64 -25.75
C MET A 707 -15.49 -37.04 -26.86
N GLN A 708 -16.14 -38.19 -26.67
CA GLN A 708 -17.21 -38.69 -27.55
C GLN A 708 -18.46 -37.80 -27.48
N LYS A 709 -18.99 -37.42 -28.64
CA LYS A 709 -20.33 -36.82 -28.78
C LYS A 709 -21.36 -37.94 -28.93
N SER A 710 -22.36 -37.98 -28.06
CA SER A 710 -23.63 -38.69 -28.31
C SER A 710 -24.67 -37.70 -28.83
N SER A 711 -25.23 -38.00 -29.99
CA SER A 711 -26.23 -37.24 -30.73
C SER A 711 -27.66 -37.52 -30.26
N GLY A 712 -28.48 -36.45 -30.25
CA GLY A 712 -29.83 -36.46 -30.82
C GLY A 712 -31.01 -36.63 -29.85
N GLN A 713 -31.84 -35.58 -29.71
CA GLN A 713 -33.17 -35.54 -30.33
C GLN A 713 -33.87 -34.19 -30.11
N GLN A 714 -34.61 -33.79 -31.15
CA GLN A 714 -35.36 -32.54 -31.30
C GLN A 714 -36.74 -32.57 -30.63
N SER A 715 -37.21 -31.35 -30.32
CA SER A 715 -38.59 -30.83 -30.41
C SER A 715 -39.73 -31.46 -29.60
N SER A 716 -40.40 -30.63 -28.78
CA SER A 716 -41.77 -30.17 -29.06
C SER A 716 -42.26 -29.18 -27.99
N GLN A 717 -42.89 -28.10 -28.45
CA GLN A 717 -43.72 -27.18 -27.67
C GLN A 717 -45.01 -27.86 -27.20
N GLN A 718 -45.50 -27.55 -25.99
CA GLN A 718 -46.82 -26.93 -25.76
C GLN A 718 -47.05 -26.62 -24.26
N PRO A 719 -47.85 -25.58 -23.94
CA PRO A 719 -48.08 -25.09 -22.58
C PRO A 719 -49.37 -25.66 -21.97
N LEU A 720 -49.41 -25.86 -20.65
CA LEU A 720 -50.65 -26.17 -19.94
C LEU A 720 -50.93 -25.17 -18.82
N GLN A 721 -52.19 -24.77 -18.84
CA GLN A 721 -52.86 -23.70 -18.12
C GLN A 721 -53.08 -23.97 -16.64
N SER A 722 -53.17 -22.85 -15.91
CA SER A 722 -54.03 -22.52 -14.77
C SER A 722 -54.77 -23.64 -14.04
N ARG A 723 -54.66 -23.61 -12.70
CA ARG A 723 -55.82 -23.82 -11.82
C ARG A 723 -55.63 -23.06 -10.50
N ASP A 724 -56.36 -21.96 -10.38
CA ASP A 724 -56.79 -21.38 -9.12
C ASP A 724 -57.66 -22.37 -8.33
N LYS A 725 -57.40 -22.50 -7.03
CA LYS A 725 -58.44 -22.62 -6.00
C LYS A 725 -57.96 -21.89 -4.74
N GLY A 726 -58.76 -20.92 -4.33
CA GLY A 726 -58.52 -20.02 -3.20
C GLY A 726 -58.72 -20.63 -1.81
N PRO A 727 -59.02 -19.80 -0.80
CA PRO A 727 -58.28 -19.80 0.46
C PRO A 727 -59.03 -20.51 1.60
N ILE A 728 -58.26 -20.98 2.58
CA ILE A 728 -58.78 -21.34 3.91
C ILE A 728 -57.95 -20.58 4.93
N GLY A 729 -58.58 -19.60 5.58
CA GLY A 729 -58.14 -19.10 6.87
C GLY A 729 -58.83 -19.90 7.98
N VAL A 730 -58.21 -19.92 9.17
CA VAL A 730 -58.79 -19.53 10.47
C VAL A 730 -57.94 -20.09 11.62
N MET A 731 -57.41 -19.13 12.38
CA MET A 731 -57.21 -19.04 13.84
C MET A 731 -56.13 -19.79 14.63
N ASP A 732 -55.51 -18.94 15.46
CA ASP A 732 -55.10 -19.08 16.86
C ASP A 732 -53.80 -19.83 17.20
N TRP A 733 -52.79 -19.06 17.61
CA TRP A 733 -52.44 -18.94 19.03
C TRP A 733 -51.45 -17.77 19.26
N MET A 734 -51.90 -16.73 19.96
CA MET A 734 -51.06 -15.74 20.66
C MET A 734 -51.23 -15.98 22.16
N PRO A 735 -50.19 -15.71 22.97
CA PRO A 735 -50.40 -15.03 24.24
C PRO A 735 -49.83 -13.62 24.18
N ARG A 736 -50.71 -12.66 24.48
CA ARG A 736 -50.37 -11.28 24.82
C ARG A 736 -49.70 -11.27 26.19
N GLY A 737 -48.53 -10.62 26.28
CA GLY A 737 -47.96 -10.12 27.52
C GLY A 737 -47.82 -8.60 27.40
N SER A 738 -48.35 -7.88 28.38
CA SER A 738 -48.65 -6.45 28.41
C SER A 738 -47.44 -5.54 28.64
N VAL A 739 -47.62 -4.28 28.25
CA VAL A 739 -46.68 -3.14 28.25
C VAL A 739 -46.59 -2.50 29.66
N GLU A 740 -46.30 -3.27 30.70
CA GLU A 740 -46.34 -2.76 32.08
C GLU A 740 -45.29 -3.40 33.01
N ASP A 741 -44.03 -3.45 32.58
CA ASP A 741 -42.90 -3.80 33.46
C ASP A 741 -41.61 -2.98 33.16
N ILE A 742 -41.80 -1.74 32.67
CA ILE A 742 -40.74 -0.76 32.41
C ILE A 742 -40.78 0.34 33.48
N SER A 743 -40.55 -0.04 34.74
CA SER A 743 -40.12 0.91 35.78
C SER A 743 -39.70 0.14 37.02
N HIS A 744 -38.44 -0.32 37.08
CA HIS A 744 -37.62 -0.50 38.30
C HIS A 744 -36.34 -1.27 37.94
N ARG A 745 -35.41 -0.66 37.18
CA ARG A 745 -34.05 -1.20 37.07
C ARG A 745 -32.93 -0.28 36.59
N TYR A 746 -33.13 1.03 36.59
CA TYR A 746 -32.06 1.98 36.30
C TYR A 746 -32.10 3.13 37.30
N GLY A 747 -31.28 3.00 38.34
CA GLY A 747 -30.73 4.14 39.07
C GLY A 747 -29.33 4.39 38.54
N TRP A 748 -29.25 5.25 37.52
CA TRP A 748 -28.11 6.07 37.08
C TRP A 748 -28.69 7.25 36.30
#